data_AF-A0A1L9PGK0-F1
#
_entry.id   AF-A0A1L9PGK0-F1
#
_cell.length_a   1.000
_cell.length_b   1.000
_cell.length_c   1.000
_cell.angle_alpha   90.00
_cell.angle_beta   90.00
_cell.angle_gamma   90.00
#
_symmetry.space_group_name_H-M   'P 1'
#
loop_
_entity.id
_entity.type
_entity.pdbx_description
1 polymer ?
#
loop_
_entity_poly.entity_id
_entity_poly.type
_entity_poly.pdbx_seq_one_letter_code
_entity_poly.pdbx_strand_id
1 'polypeptide(L)'
;MADAALQDGPAPNTPSSGDPGVPPLSAGSAVPSAPGLEVRMGPPVVSEELKARLDKVIYSEIGVTTLLTRLKQSVASARDFASFLKKRSILEEEHAQGLRKVSRSLYDAAHKSENRQGTYSYGCVELNSFHDRMADHGLQFAASLHQMSDNLTELAGNIERGRKQWKHEGLSAEKKVIDAETLAEKAKAKYDTLAEQYDRVKTGEKAGGKFGFKGTKSVAQQEEDLLRKVQAADSDYAAKIQAAQAARKELISTQRPQAVHNIQQLISECDSGLALQMQKFGTFNEKLLLGQGLSISPLKEGGDSAGPKSLREVIQQIDNQKDYHDYVLSHEFNPGAVTSEQAQYHRHPTLGGSTAPPQSTSQSNTQNKRQSMALALPASQPAASTEPPQIPVQIPSSGPLESNQSPQYPQNPDAFSAPPFQPPYPTSSGPPPEQQVINQAPALAQKGPYSSSGNGYSSNVNLPPLKPVFGVSLDELYARDGTAVPMIVYQCFQAIELFGLDVEGIYRLSGSANQISQMKALFDNDSSQVDYTNPESFHHDVNSVAGLLKQFFRDLPDPLFTSAAYSSFIEAARVDDDIQRRDSLHAIINGLPDAHYATLRALILHLNKIQEHYTQNRMNAGNIAICFGPTLMGASSGGNIADAGWQVRVIETILMNTFQIFDDD
;
A
#
# COMPACT_ATOMS: atom_id res chain seq x y z
N MET A 1 -35.83 -48.15 2.17
CA MET A 1 -36.97 -49.01 1.79
C MET A 1 -37.66 -48.36 0.61
N ALA A 2 -37.96 -49.11 -0.46
CA ALA A 2 -38.53 -48.67 -1.75
C ALA A 2 -37.65 -47.65 -2.52
N ASP A 3 -37.19 -47.89 -3.77
CA ASP A 3 -37.89 -48.17 -5.05
C ASP A 3 -38.62 -46.95 -5.64
N ALA A 4 -38.62 -46.66 -6.96
CA ALA A 4 -37.79 -47.08 -8.10
C ALA A 4 -38.17 -46.24 -9.36
N ALA A 5 -37.40 -46.39 -10.45
CA ALA A 5 -37.78 -46.22 -11.87
C ALA A 5 -38.04 -44.84 -12.52
N LEU A 6 -37.06 -44.44 -13.35
CA LEU A 6 -37.15 -44.00 -14.77
C LEU A 6 -38.52 -43.99 -15.49
N GLN A 7 -38.83 -42.96 -16.30
CA GLN A 7 -38.70 -43.00 -17.79
C GLN A 7 -39.16 -41.70 -18.54
N ASP A 8 -38.45 -41.44 -19.65
CA ASP A 8 -38.81 -40.79 -20.93
C ASP A 8 -39.58 -39.44 -21.08
N GLY A 9 -39.18 -38.68 -22.11
CA GLY A 9 -39.85 -37.46 -22.63
C GLY A 9 -41.00 -37.76 -23.62
N PRO A 10 -41.46 -36.79 -24.46
CA PRO A 10 -40.61 -35.97 -25.33
C PRO A 10 -41.06 -34.50 -25.54
N ALA A 11 -40.34 -33.77 -26.40
CA ALA A 11 -40.70 -32.42 -26.89
C ALA A 11 -41.41 -32.46 -28.26
N PRO A 12 -42.09 -31.36 -28.66
CA PRO A 12 -42.09 -30.95 -30.07
C PRO A 12 -41.86 -29.43 -30.30
N ASN A 13 -41.57 -29.07 -31.57
CA ASN A 13 -41.07 -27.76 -32.02
C ASN A 13 -42.15 -26.81 -32.62
N THR A 14 -42.08 -25.51 -32.30
CA THR A 14 -42.27 -24.31 -33.20
C THR A 14 -43.62 -24.10 -33.95
N PRO A 15 -43.85 -22.95 -34.68
CA PRO A 15 -43.59 -21.52 -34.41
C PRO A 15 -44.81 -20.58 -34.71
N SER A 16 -44.77 -19.28 -34.32
CA SER A 16 -45.59 -18.21 -34.95
C SER A 16 -45.13 -16.77 -34.61
N SER A 17 -44.92 -15.96 -35.66
CA SER A 17 -45.13 -14.49 -35.82
C SER A 17 -46.25 -13.84 -34.97
N GLY A 18 -46.38 -12.53 -34.67
CA GLY A 18 -45.72 -11.24 -35.02
C GLY A 18 -46.60 -10.06 -34.49
N ASP A 19 -46.33 -8.75 -34.64
CA ASP A 19 -45.20 -8.03 -35.26
C ASP A 19 -44.82 -6.66 -34.59
N PRO A 20 -45.40 -5.45 -34.86
CA PRO A 20 -44.56 -4.25 -34.99
C PRO A 20 -44.68 -3.14 -33.93
N GLY A 21 -43.59 -2.36 -33.72
CA GLY A 21 -43.58 -1.23 -32.76
C GLY A 21 -42.33 -0.31 -32.65
N VAL A 22 -41.55 -0.15 -33.74
CA VAL A 22 -40.72 1.02 -34.20
C VAL A 22 -40.68 2.32 -33.32
N PRO A 23 -39.58 3.15 -33.23
CA PRO A 23 -38.21 3.09 -33.80
C PRO A 23 -37.03 3.33 -32.80
N PRO A 24 -35.75 3.23 -33.24
CA PRO A 24 -34.53 3.46 -32.44
C PRO A 24 -33.82 4.82 -32.73
N LEU A 25 -32.78 5.16 -31.95
CA LEU A 25 -31.71 6.08 -32.36
C LEU A 25 -30.34 5.70 -31.74
N SER A 26 -29.32 5.62 -32.60
CA SER A 26 -27.87 5.53 -32.28
C SER A 26 -27.35 6.89 -31.77
N ALA A 27 -26.09 7.14 -31.38
CA ALA A 27 -24.80 6.42 -31.37
C ALA A 27 -24.01 6.98 -30.14
N GLY A 28 -22.87 6.50 -29.64
CA GLY A 28 -21.80 5.68 -30.21
C GLY A 28 -20.46 6.38 -29.94
N SER A 29 -19.63 5.81 -29.08
CA SER A 29 -18.22 6.20 -28.88
C SER A 29 -17.40 4.93 -28.72
N ALA A 30 -16.62 4.61 -29.76
CA ALA A 30 -15.82 3.39 -29.79
C ALA A 30 -14.51 3.59 -29.00
N VAL A 31 -14.30 2.76 -27.99
CA VAL A 31 -12.97 2.53 -27.41
C VAL A 31 -12.35 1.33 -28.14
N PRO A 32 -11.07 1.34 -28.55
CA PRO A 32 -10.46 0.19 -29.20
C PRO A 32 -10.36 -0.98 -28.23
N SER A 33 -11.12 -2.04 -28.49
CA SER A 33 -11.07 -3.27 -27.70
C SER A 33 -9.70 -3.92 -27.83
N ALA A 34 -9.00 -4.11 -26.71
CA ALA A 34 -7.88 -5.05 -26.64
C ALA A 34 -8.36 -6.45 -27.11
N PRO A 35 -7.53 -7.24 -27.81
CA PRO A 35 -7.95 -8.53 -28.36
C PRO A 35 -8.41 -9.46 -27.23
N GLY A 36 -9.64 -9.93 -27.34
CA GLY A 36 -10.36 -10.55 -26.23
C GLY A 36 -9.73 -11.87 -25.76
N LEU A 37 -9.50 -11.96 -24.44
CA LEU A 37 -9.48 -13.23 -23.74
C LEU A 37 -10.91 -13.78 -23.68
N GLU A 38 -11.31 -14.54 -24.70
CA GLU A 38 -12.51 -15.36 -24.61
C GLU A 38 -12.38 -16.31 -23.41
N VAL A 39 -13.27 -16.16 -22.43
CA VAL A 39 -13.35 -17.06 -21.28
C VAL A 39 -13.95 -18.39 -21.76
N ARG A 40 -13.11 -19.25 -22.32
CA ARG A 40 -13.45 -20.63 -22.68
C ARG A 40 -13.82 -21.41 -21.41
N MET A 41 -15.11 -21.59 -21.18
CA MET A 41 -15.63 -22.48 -20.15
C MET A 41 -15.43 -23.95 -20.56
N GLY A 42 -14.28 -24.50 -20.19
CA GLY A 42 -13.93 -25.90 -20.36
C GLY A 42 -12.42 -26.08 -20.49
N PRO A 43 -11.83 -27.16 -19.92
CA PRO A 43 -10.41 -27.40 -20.11
C PRO A 43 -10.12 -27.54 -21.61
N PRO A 44 -9.15 -26.80 -22.18
CA PRO A 44 -8.83 -26.93 -23.59
C PRO A 44 -8.36 -28.36 -23.85
N VAL A 45 -8.95 -29.00 -24.87
CA VAL A 45 -8.52 -30.34 -25.30
C VAL A 45 -7.08 -30.25 -25.77
N VAL A 46 -6.15 -30.68 -24.91
CA VAL A 46 -4.72 -30.73 -25.21
C VAL A 46 -4.55 -31.73 -26.35
N SER A 47 -4.15 -31.24 -27.53
CA SER A 47 -3.81 -32.10 -28.66
C SER A 47 -2.74 -33.11 -28.24
N GLU A 48 -2.87 -34.36 -28.66
CA GLU A 48 -1.89 -35.42 -28.36
C GLU A 48 -0.48 -35.02 -28.85
N GLU A 49 -0.40 -34.21 -29.91
CA GLU A 49 0.86 -33.63 -30.39
C GLU A 49 1.48 -32.64 -29.37
N LEU A 50 0.68 -31.81 -28.71
CA LEU A 50 1.14 -30.89 -27.67
C LEU A 50 1.61 -31.65 -26.42
N LYS A 51 0.90 -32.71 -26.06
CA LYS A 51 1.29 -33.62 -24.97
C LYS A 51 2.63 -34.31 -25.28
N ALA A 52 2.81 -34.87 -26.48
CA ALA A 52 4.08 -35.46 -26.89
C ALA A 52 5.25 -34.46 -26.89
N ARG A 53 5.00 -33.20 -27.28
CA ARG A 53 5.99 -32.11 -27.18
C ARG A 53 6.34 -31.77 -25.72
N LEU A 54 5.37 -31.78 -24.81
CA LEU A 54 5.58 -31.54 -23.37
C LEU A 54 6.35 -32.69 -22.72
N ASP A 55 5.95 -33.94 -22.98
CA ASP A 55 6.61 -35.16 -22.49
C ASP A 55 8.10 -35.16 -22.88
N LYS A 56 8.41 -34.82 -24.14
CA LYS A 56 9.80 -34.68 -24.61
C LYS A 56 10.63 -33.71 -23.76
N VAL A 57 10.04 -32.63 -23.24
CA VAL A 57 10.75 -31.66 -22.40
C VAL A 57 10.88 -32.15 -20.96
N ILE A 58 9.80 -32.63 -20.34
CA ILE A 58 9.81 -33.01 -18.91
C ILE A 58 10.64 -34.28 -18.62
N TYR A 59 10.79 -35.19 -19.59
CA TYR A 59 11.66 -36.38 -19.46
C TYR A 59 13.11 -36.15 -19.95
N SER A 60 13.44 -34.94 -20.44
CA SER A 60 14.80 -34.55 -20.81
C SER A 60 15.69 -34.24 -19.59
N GLU A 61 16.98 -34.04 -19.81
CA GLU A 61 17.98 -33.71 -18.77
C GLU A 61 17.69 -32.36 -18.05
N ILE A 62 16.92 -31.45 -18.66
CA ILE A 62 16.48 -30.20 -18.00
C ILE A 62 15.12 -30.33 -17.27
N GLY A 63 14.36 -31.40 -17.50
CA GLY A 63 12.95 -31.49 -17.14
C GLY A 63 12.66 -31.32 -15.64
N VAL A 64 13.43 -32.00 -14.78
CA VAL A 64 13.32 -31.87 -13.31
C VAL A 64 13.58 -30.42 -12.87
N THR A 65 14.63 -29.78 -13.38
CA THR A 65 14.97 -28.39 -13.05
C THR A 65 13.92 -27.40 -13.52
N THR A 66 13.36 -27.60 -14.72
CA THR A 66 12.26 -26.80 -15.28
C THR A 66 11.02 -26.90 -14.41
N LEU A 67 10.60 -28.11 -14.04
CA LEU A 67 9.43 -28.35 -13.18
C LEU A 67 9.62 -27.80 -11.77
N LEU A 68 10.81 -27.96 -11.15
CA LEU A 68 11.12 -27.36 -9.84
C LEU A 68 11.08 -25.83 -9.86
N THR A 69 11.38 -25.21 -11.01
CA THR A 69 11.29 -23.76 -11.21
C THR A 69 9.84 -23.32 -11.34
N ARG A 70 9.02 -24.02 -12.13
CA ARG A 70 7.57 -23.78 -12.22
C ARG A 70 6.87 -23.96 -10.86
N LEU A 71 7.24 -24.98 -10.09
CA LEU A 71 6.70 -25.22 -8.75
C LEU A 71 7.11 -24.11 -7.75
N LYS A 72 8.33 -23.56 -7.87
CA LYS A 72 8.74 -22.39 -7.08
C LYS A 72 7.86 -21.18 -7.39
N GLN A 73 7.46 -20.98 -8.66
CA GLN A 73 6.52 -19.91 -9.04
C GLN A 73 5.13 -20.14 -8.44
N SER A 74 4.56 -21.36 -8.48
CA SER A 74 3.27 -21.66 -7.83
C SER A 74 3.29 -21.35 -6.34
N VAL A 75 4.34 -21.79 -5.63
CA VAL A 75 4.52 -21.53 -4.19
C VAL A 75 4.62 -20.02 -3.89
N ALA A 76 5.29 -19.25 -4.75
CA ALA A 76 5.36 -17.80 -4.61
C ALA A 76 3.98 -17.17 -4.78
N SER A 77 3.29 -17.44 -5.89
CA SER A 77 1.94 -16.92 -6.19
C SER A 77 0.94 -17.22 -5.07
N ALA A 78 0.99 -18.43 -4.49
CA ALA A 78 0.15 -18.80 -3.36
C ALA A 78 0.44 -17.97 -2.10
N ARG A 79 1.72 -17.69 -1.79
CA ARG A 79 2.11 -16.85 -0.64
C ARG A 79 1.75 -15.38 -0.85
N ASP A 80 1.92 -14.87 -2.05
CA ASP A 80 1.62 -13.48 -2.38
C ASP A 80 0.10 -13.23 -2.26
N PHE A 81 -0.73 -14.15 -2.76
CA PHE A 81 -2.18 -14.07 -2.58
C PHE A 81 -2.62 -14.29 -1.12
N ALA A 82 -1.97 -15.18 -0.35
CA ALA A 82 -2.23 -15.31 1.08
C ALA A 82 -1.91 -14.02 1.86
N SER A 83 -0.77 -13.37 1.55
CA SER A 83 -0.37 -12.09 2.13
C SER A 83 -1.35 -10.97 1.78
N PHE A 84 -1.85 -10.93 0.55
CA PHE A 84 -2.93 -10.03 0.12
C PHE A 84 -4.21 -10.25 0.93
N LEU A 85 -4.69 -11.51 1.04
CA LEU A 85 -5.89 -11.86 1.80
C LEU A 85 -5.78 -11.42 3.27
N LYS A 86 -4.61 -11.62 3.90
CA LYS A 86 -4.33 -11.21 5.28
C LYS A 86 -4.35 -9.69 5.48
N LYS A 87 -3.77 -8.94 4.53
CA LYS A 87 -3.83 -7.46 4.58
C LYS A 87 -5.27 -6.97 4.38
N ARG A 88 -6.01 -7.58 3.45
CA ARG A 88 -7.42 -7.22 3.19
C ARG A 88 -8.34 -7.58 4.37
N SER A 89 -8.10 -8.68 5.08
CA SER A 89 -8.89 -9.04 6.27
C SER A 89 -8.75 -7.99 7.37
N ILE A 90 -7.51 -7.54 7.65
CA ILE A 90 -7.25 -6.53 8.68
C ILE A 90 -7.94 -5.20 8.34
N LEU A 91 -7.82 -4.73 7.09
CA LEU A 91 -8.46 -3.48 6.65
C LEU A 91 -9.99 -3.53 6.75
N GLU A 92 -10.62 -4.66 6.40
CA GLU A 92 -12.08 -4.78 6.53
C GLU A 92 -12.52 -4.91 8.00
N GLU A 93 -11.72 -5.57 8.84
CA GLU A 93 -11.97 -5.64 10.28
C GLU A 93 -11.89 -4.25 10.92
N GLU A 94 -10.84 -3.48 10.64
CA GLU A 94 -10.70 -2.08 11.10
C GLU A 94 -11.87 -1.21 10.62
N HIS A 95 -12.27 -1.34 9.35
CA HIS A 95 -13.42 -0.63 8.78
C HIS A 95 -14.73 -0.97 9.51
N ALA A 96 -15.03 -2.26 9.70
CA ALA A 96 -16.25 -2.72 10.35
C ALA A 96 -16.29 -2.35 11.85
N GLN A 97 -15.16 -2.45 12.56
CA GLN A 97 -15.04 -1.98 13.94
C GLN A 97 -15.20 -0.46 14.04
N GLY A 98 -14.63 0.30 13.10
CA GLY A 98 -14.79 1.75 12.99
C GLY A 98 -16.25 2.16 12.79
N LEU A 99 -16.97 1.48 11.89
CA LEU A 99 -18.39 1.71 11.64
C LEU A 99 -19.23 1.51 12.91
N ARG A 100 -19.05 0.39 13.64
CA ARG A 100 -19.71 0.17 14.95
C ARG A 100 -19.39 1.26 15.97
N LYS A 101 -18.13 1.72 16.04
CA LYS A 101 -17.70 2.74 16.99
C LYS A 101 -18.37 4.10 16.74
N VAL A 102 -18.42 4.55 15.48
CA VAL A 102 -19.11 5.78 15.09
C VAL A 102 -20.61 5.65 15.31
N SER A 103 -21.18 4.51 14.94
CA SER A 103 -22.60 4.21 15.10
C SER A 103 -23.05 4.23 16.56
N ARG A 104 -22.31 3.56 17.46
CA ARG A 104 -22.56 3.60 18.90
C ARG A 104 -22.44 5.00 19.48
N SER A 105 -21.47 5.80 19.02
CA SER A 105 -21.32 7.20 19.47
C SER A 105 -22.56 8.04 19.14
N LEU A 106 -23.22 7.78 18.01
CA LEU A 106 -24.49 8.42 17.64
C LEU A 106 -25.67 7.88 18.44
N TYR A 107 -25.73 6.57 18.69
CA TYR A 107 -26.73 5.95 19.57
C TYR A 107 -26.67 6.55 20.99
N ASP A 108 -25.48 6.65 21.58
CA ASP A 108 -25.27 7.22 22.91
C ASP A 108 -25.65 8.71 22.94
N ALA A 109 -25.38 9.46 21.86
CA ALA A 109 -25.81 10.85 21.72
C ALA A 109 -27.34 10.99 21.66
N ALA A 110 -28.04 10.11 20.94
CA ALA A 110 -29.50 10.16 20.81
C ALA A 110 -30.25 9.97 22.14
N HIS A 111 -29.62 9.30 23.12
CA HIS A 111 -30.16 9.07 24.46
C HIS A 111 -29.86 10.20 25.47
N LYS A 112 -29.06 11.21 25.12
CA LYS A 112 -28.79 12.36 26.01
C LYS A 112 -30.01 13.27 26.06
N SER A 113 -30.47 13.62 27.26
CA SER A 113 -31.62 14.52 27.49
C SER A 113 -31.44 15.93 26.92
N GLU A 114 -30.19 16.38 26.72
CA GLU A 114 -29.84 17.64 26.07
C GLU A 114 -30.10 17.63 24.55
N ASN A 115 -30.15 16.43 23.94
CA ASN A 115 -30.40 16.25 22.52
C ASN A 115 -31.88 16.01 22.24
N ARG A 116 -32.29 16.29 20.99
CA ARG A 116 -33.68 16.16 20.54
C ARG A 116 -34.20 14.73 20.75
N GLN A 117 -35.35 14.62 21.39
CA GLN A 117 -36.05 13.37 21.70
C GLN A 117 -37.18 13.08 20.70
N GLY A 118 -37.90 11.98 20.89
CA GLY A 118 -39.04 11.60 20.05
C GLY A 118 -38.64 10.85 18.78
N THR A 119 -39.32 11.16 17.67
CA THR A 119 -39.14 10.48 16.37
C THR A 119 -37.74 10.65 15.80
N TYR A 120 -37.07 11.78 16.06
CA TYR A 120 -35.66 11.96 15.73
C TYR A 120 -34.73 10.97 16.43
N SER A 121 -34.85 10.83 17.77
CA SER A 121 -34.00 9.92 18.54
C SER A 121 -34.24 8.46 18.13
N TYR A 122 -35.50 8.08 17.90
CA TYR A 122 -35.85 6.77 17.31
C TYR A 122 -35.18 6.54 15.95
N GLY A 123 -35.20 7.53 15.05
CA GLY A 123 -34.50 7.46 13.76
C GLY A 123 -32.99 7.23 13.89
N CYS A 124 -32.33 7.85 14.88
CA CYS A 124 -30.92 7.61 15.18
C CYS A 124 -30.65 6.21 15.74
N VAL A 125 -31.55 5.66 16.56
CA VAL A 125 -31.46 4.29 17.09
C VAL A 125 -31.60 3.24 15.99
N GLU A 126 -32.57 3.40 15.11
CA GLU A 126 -32.75 2.52 13.95
C GLU A 126 -31.56 2.61 12.99
N LEU A 127 -31.06 3.83 12.68
CA LEU A 127 -29.82 4.05 11.91
C LEU A 127 -28.64 3.26 12.49
N ASN A 128 -28.51 3.19 13.82
CA ASN A 128 -27.47 2.37 14.45
C ASN A 128 -27.64 0.87 14.14
N SER A 129 -28.88 0.34 14.20
CA SER A 129 -29.19 -1.05 13.86
C SER A 129 -28.87 -1.42 12.40
N PHE A 130 -28.96 -0.47 11.47
CA PHE A 130 -28.51 -0.68 10.08
C PHE A 130 -26.98 -0.83 10.00
N HIS A 131 -26.23 0.07 10.62
CA HIS A 131 -24.76 0.05 10.59
C HIS A 131 -24.15 -1.13 11.37
N ASP A 132 -24.74 -1.52 12.51
CA ASP A 132 -24.31 -2.71 13.25
C ASP A 132 -24.40 -3.99 12.38
N ARG A 133 -25.52 -4.17 11.64
CA ARG A 133 -25.68 -5.28 10.68
C ARG A 133 -24.70 -5.21 9.50
N MET A 134 -24.45 -4.02 8.95
CA MET A 134 -23.43 -3.85 7.90
C MET A 134 -22.02 -4.22 8.39
N ALA A 135 -21.70 -3.89 9.63
CA ALA A 135 -20.44 -4.25 10.27
C ALA A 135 -20.36 -5.76 10.58
N ASP A 136 -21.46 -6.42 10.95
CA ASP A 136 -21.49 -7.89 11.09
C ASP A 136 -21.10 -8.59 9.79
N HIS A 137 -21.61 -8.12 8.65
CA HIS A 137 -21.22 -8.63 7.33
C HIS A 137 -19.74 -8.38 7.02
N GLY A 138 -19.21 -7.18 7.34
CA GLY A 138 -17.79 -6.85 7.20
C GLY A 138 -16.88 -7.76 8.03
N LEU A 139 -17.21 -7.98 9.31
CA LEU A 139 -16.46 -8.86 10.22
C LEU A 139 -16.49 -10.33 9.78
N GLN A 140 -17.64 -10.83 9.31
CA GLN A 140 -17.75 -12.19 8.76
C GLN A 140 -16.88 -12.36 7.50
N PHE A 141 -16.84 -11.37 6.62
CA PHE A 141 -15.97 -11.37 5.46
C PHE A 141 -14.49 -11.32 5.86
N ALA A 142 -14.10 -10.41 6.77
CA ALA A 142 -12.75 -10.29 7.30
C ALA A 142 -12.24 -11.62 7.89
N ALA A 143 -13.03 -12.25 8.79
CA ALA A 143 -12.70 -13.55 9.36
C ALA A 143 -12.55 -14.65 8.30
N SER A 144 -13.41 -14.65 7.28
CA SER A 144 -13.33 -15.59 6.16
C SER A 144 -12.04 -15.40 5.35
N LEU A 145 -11.64 -14.15 5.07
CA LEU A 145 -10.39 -13.84 4.37
C LEU A 145 -9.16 -14.25 5.19
N HIS A 146 -9.16 -14.02 6.50
CA HIS A 146 -8.06 -14.45 7.37
C HIS A 146 -7.90 -15.98 7.34
N GLN A 147 -8.99 -16.72 7.46
CA GLN A 147 -8.98 -18.19 7.38
C GLN A 147 -8.48 -18.68 6.01
N MET A 148 -8.87 -18.01 4.91
CA MET A 148 -8.34 -18.32 3.56
C MET A 148 -6.84 -18.07 3.46
N SER A 149 -6.33 -16.97 4.04
CA SER A 149 -4.90 -16.66 4.14
C SER A 149 -4.13 -17.79 4.85
N ASP A 150 -4.62 -18.23 6.02
CA ASP A 150 -3.92 -19.24 6.82
C ASP A 150 -3.89 -20.60 6.09
N ASN A 151 -5.03 -21.04 5.53
CA ASN A 151 -5.13 -22.26 4.73
C ASN A 151 -4.17 -22.24 3.51
N LEU A 152 -4.07 -21.10 2.81
CA LEU A 152 -3.22 -20.98 1.63
C LEU A 152 -1.73 -20.88 2.00
N THR A 153 -1.43 -20.27 3.16
CA THR A 153 -0.08 -20.24 3.74
C THR A 153 0.38 -21.65 4.14
N GLU A 154 -0.50 -22.44 4.75
CA GLU A 154 -0.22 -23.84 5.09
C GLU A 154 0.03 -24.69 3.84
N LEU A 155 -0.86 -24.59 2.84
CA LEU A 155 -0.70 -25.26 1.55
C LEU A 155 0.67 -24.92 0.91
N ALA A 156 1.00 -23.64 0.78
CA ALA A 156 2.29 -23.21 0.23
C ALA A 156 3.49 -23.64 1.09
N GLY A 157 3.31 -23.84 2.40
CA GLY A 157 4.30 -24.43 3.29
C GLY A 157 4.52 -25.92 3.04
N ASN A 158 3.45 -26.68 2.86
CA ASN A 158 3.47 -28.11 2.57
C ASN A 158 4.10 -28.40 1.21
N ILE A 159 3.67 -27.68 0.17
CA ILE A 159 4.22 -27.79 -1.19
C ILE A 159 5.71 -27.41 -1.23
N GLU A 160 6.15 -26.37 -0.51
CA GLU A 160 7.58 -26.00 -0.45
C GLU A 160 8.44 -27.08 0.21
N ARG A 161 7.90 -27.83 1.20
CA ARG A 161 8.60 -29.00 1.78
C ARG A 161 8.77 -30.11 0.73
N GLY A 162 7.70 -30.47 0.02
CA GLY A 162 7.75 -31.43 -1.10
C GLY A 162 8.72 -31.00 -2.21
N ARG A 163 8.71 -29.72 -2.59
CA ARG A 163 9.65 -29.16 -3.58
C ARG A 163 11.11 -29.28 -3.15
N LYS A 164 11.42 -29.06 -1.86
CA LYS A 164 12.78 -29.23 -1.32
C LYS A 164 13.22 -30.70 -1.34
N GLN A 165 12.32 -31.63 -0.98
CA GLN A 165 12.58 -33.07 -1.05
C GLN A 165 12.91 -33.50 -2.49
N TRP A 166 12.01 -33.23 -3.45
CA TRP A 166 12.21 -33.63 -4.85
C TRP A 166 13.34 -32.87 -5.55
N LYS A 167 13.69 -31.66 -5.09
CA LYS A 167 14.94 -31.00 -5.51
C LYS A 167 16.18 -31.80 -5.07
N HIS A 168 16.20 -32.32 -3.84
CA HIS A 168 17.32 -33.11 -3.37
C HIS A 168 17.38 -34.47 -4.08
N GLU A 169 16.28 -35.23 -4.05
CA GLU A 169 16.22 -36.58 -4.63
C GLU A 169 16.47 -36.56 -6.15
N GLY A 170 15.75 -35.70 -6.89
CA GLY A 170 15.85 -35.61 -8.34
C GLY A 170 17.21 -35.11 -8.84
N LEU A 171 17.81 -34.09 -8.20
CA LEU A 171 19.13 -33.61 -8.64
C LEU A 171 20.28 -34.51 -8.17
N SER A 172 20.11 -35.24 -7.05
CA SER A 172 21.06 -36.28 -6.62
C SER A 172 21.09 -37.46 -7.60
N ALA A 173 19.92 -37.85 -8.12
CA ALA A 173 19.78 -38.85 -9.18
C ALA A 173 20.54 -38.45 -10.47
N GLU A 174 20.28 -37.26 -11.00
CA GLU A 174 20.99 -36.73 -12.18
C GLU A 174 22.51 -36.66 -11.94
N LYS A 175 22.93 -36.15 -10.77
CA LYS A 175 24.36 -36.01 -10.42
C LYS A 175 25.10 -37.35 -10.42
N LYS A 176 24.48 -38.44 -9.91
CA LYS A 176 25.12 -39.77 -9.90
C LYS A 176 25.50 -40.24 -11.30
N VAL A 177 24.70 -39.92 -12.32
CA VAL A 177 25.00 -40.26 -13.71
C VAL A 177 26.15 -39.41 -14.24
N ILE A 178 26.13 -38.10 -14.00
CA ILE A 178 27.22 -37.17 -14.38
C ILE A 178 28.56 -37.59 -13.75
N ASP A 179 28.56 -37.92 -12.45
CA ASP A 179 29.74 -38.38 -11.73
C ASP A 179 30.27 -39.71 -12.31
N ALA A 180 29.40 -40.63 -12.73
CA ALA A 180 29.76 -41.90 -13.36
C ALA A 180 30.28 -41.74 -14.81
N GLU A 181 29.63 -40.90 -15.62
CA GLU A 181 30.09 -40.54 -16.97
C GLU A 181 31.47 -39.86 -16.91
N THR A 182 31.69 -38.94 -15.98
CA THR A 182 33.00 -38.29 -15.72
C THR A 182 34.09 -39.31 -15.33
N LEU A 183 33.74 -40.37 -14.58
CA LEU A 183 34.69 -41.45 -14.25
C LEU A 183 35.03 -42.30 -15.48
N ALA A 184 34.07 -42.54 -16.36
CA ALA A 184 34.29 -43.26 -17.62
C ALA A 184 35.19 -42.46 -18.58
N GLU A 185 34.98 -41.14 -18.72
CA GLU A 185 35.86 -40.26 -19.50
C GLU A 185 37.30 -40.26 -18.97
N LYS A 186 37.48 -40.20 -17.64
CA LYS A 186 38.80 -40.29 -17.00
C LYS A 186 39.48 -41.64 -17.21
N ALA A 187 38.72 -42.73 -17.25
CA ALA A 187 39.26 -44.05 -17.57
C ALA A 187 39.64 -44.14 -19.06
N LYS A 188 38.80 -43.62 -19.95
CA LYS A 188 39.08 -43.52 -21.40
C LYS A 188 40.38 -42.77 -21.67
N ALA A 189 40.54 -41.57 -21.12
CA ALA A 189 41.74 -40.75 -21.34
C ALA A 189 43.04 -41.45 -20.89
N LYS A 190 42.98 -42.27 -19.83
CA LYS A 190 44.11 -43.11 -19.39
C LYS A 190 44.38 -44.26 -20.37
N TYR A 191 43.33 -44.93 -20.84
CA TYR A 191 43.43 -45.98 -21.86
C TYR A 191 44.05 -45.42 -23.15
N ASP A 192 43.49 -44.33 -23.71
CA ASP A 192 43.97 -43.67 -24.92
C ASP A 192 45.47 -43.30 -24.78
N THR A 193 45.85 -42.68 -23.65
CA THR A 193 47.24 -42.31 -23.34
C THR A 193 48.19 -43.51 -23.27
N LEU A 194 47.74 -44.63 -22.70
CA LEU A 194 48.56 -45.86 -22.59
C LEU A 194 48.64 -46.61 -23.92
N ALA A 195 47.56 -46.62 -24.70
CA ALA A 195 47.50 -47.20 -26.04
C ALA A 195 48.48 -46.48 -26.98
N GLU A 196 48.46 -45.15 -27.01
CA GLU A 196 49.45 -44.36 -27.75
C GLU A 196 50.90 -44.66 -27.33
N GLN A 197 51.17 -44.83 -26.02
CA GLN A 197 52.51 -45.18 -25.54
C GLN A 197 52.94 -46.58 -25.97
N TYR A 198 52.01 -47.55 -25.96
CA TYR A 198 52.26 -48.90 -26.44
C TYR A 198 52.55 -48.92 -27.95
N ASP A 199 51.73 -48.24 -28.74
CA ASP A 199 51.91 -48.17 -30.20
C ASP A 199 53.24 -47.51 -30.58
N ARG A 200 53.63 -46.40 -29.94
CA ARG A 200 54.96 -45.76 -30.17
C ARG A 200 56.14 -46.68 -29.83
N VAL A 201 56.04 -47.49 -28.77
CA VAL A 201 57.09 -48.46 -28.42
C VAL A 201 57.13 -49.61 -29.43
N LYS A 202 55.97 -50.06 -29.91
CA LYS A 202 55.83 -51.13 -30.89
C LYS A 202 56.28 -50.76 -32.31
N THR A 203 56.03 -49.51 -32.75
CA THR A 203 56.51 -49.01 -34.05
C THR A 203 58.00 -48.66 -34.05
N GLY A 204 58.63 -48.59 -32.86
CA GLY A 204 60.06 -48.28 -32.72
C GLY A 204 60.41 -46.81 -32.93
N GLU A 205 59.43 -45.90 -32.88
CA GLU A 205 59.66 -44.45 -32.96
C GLU A 205 60.47 -43.96 -31.75
N LYS A 206 61.79 -43.82 -31.94
CA LYS A 206 62.66 -43.17 -30.97
C LYS A 206 62.35 -41.68 -30.93
N ALA A 207 61.62 -41.25 -29.90
CA ALA A 207 61.57 -39.84 -29.51
C ALA A 207 63.01 -39.30 -29.36
N GLY A 208 63.37 -38.30 -30.17
CA GLY A 208 64.73 -37.76 -30.21
C GLY A 208 65.08 -37.03 -28.91
N GLY A 209 65.83 -37.67 -28.02
CA GLY A 209 66.22 -37.09 -26.73
C GLY A 209 67.26 -37.92 -25.97
N LYS A 210 68.47 -37.38 -25.86
CA LYS A 210 69.68 -37.93 -25.21
C LYS A 210 69.50 -38.90 -24.04
N PHE A 211 70.25 -40.00 -24.15
CA PHE A 211 70.74 -40.94 -23.13
C PHE A 211 70.87 -40.40 -21.69
N GLY A 212 70.42 -41.18 -20.69
CA GLY A 212 70.58 -40.83 -19.26
C GLY A 212 70.20 -41.92 -18.25
N PHE A 213 71.07 -42.92 -18.05
CA PHE A 213 71.18 -43.82 -16.88
C PHE A 213 70.03 -44.77 -16.47
N LYS A 214 70.36 -46.08 -16.55
CA LYS A 214 69.90 -47.22 -15.71
C LYS A 214 68.38 -47.46 -15.54
N GLY A 215 67.85 -48.31 -16.45
CA GLY A 215 66.73 -49.21 -16.18
C GLY A 215 67.01 -50.59 -16.81
N THR A 216 66.87 -51.68 -16.06
CA THR A 216 67.35 -53.03 -16.44
C THR A 216 66.39 -53.85 -17.31
N LYS A 217 65.52 -53.20 -18.11
CA LYS A 217 64.49 -53.89 -18.90
C LYS A 217 64.83 -53.89 -20.39
N SER A 218 64.64 -55.04 -21.03
CA SER A 218 64.68 -55.17 -22.50
C SER A 218 63.53 -54.39 -23.14
N VAL A 219 63.68 -53.94 -24.39
CA VAL A 219 62.58 -53.30 -25.16
C VAL A 219 61.36 -54.22 -25.19
N ALA A 220 61.56 -55.53 -25.35
CA ALA A 220 60.47 -56.53 -25.30
C ALA A 220 59.76 -56.59 -23.93
N GLN A 221 60.48 -56.40 -22.82
CA GLN A 221 59.87 -56.33 -21.48
C GLN A 221 59.12 -55.02 -21.26
N GLN A 222 59.59 -53.91 -21.85
CA GLN A 222 58.90 -52.63 -21.80
C GLN A 222 57.62 -52.66 -22.65
N GLU A 223 57.65 -53.32 -23.81
CA GLU A 223 56.46 -53.59 -24.63
C GLU A 223 55.44 -54.47 -23.87
N GLU A 224 55.88 -55.58 -23.28
CA GLU A 224 55.00 -56.47 -22.50
C GLU A 224 54.37 -55.78 -21.28
N ASP A 225 55.16 -55.00 -20.52
CA ASP A 225 54.68 -54.21 -19.40
C ASP A 225 53.65 -53.14 -19.83
N LEU A 226 53.84 -52.51 -20.99
CA LEU A 226 52.89 -51.55 -21.54
C LEU A 226 51.62 -52.24 -22.03
N LEU A 227 51.73 -53.38 -22.72
CA LEU A 227 50.58 -54.17 -23.15
C LEU A 227 49.68 -54.58 -21.97
N ARG A 228 50.29 -55.06 -20.88
CA ARG A 228 49.55 -55.39 -19.63
C ARG A 228 48.86 -54.16 -19.03
N LYS A 229 49.50 -52.97 -19.07
CA LYS A 229 48.89 -51.72 -18.61
C LYS A 229 47.73 -51.27 -19.49
N VAL A 230 47.85 -51.38 -20.82
CA VAL A 230 46.77 -51.08 -21.76
C VAL A 230 45.58 -52.01 -21.51
N GLN A 231 45.81 -53.32 -21.40
CA GLN A 231 44.74 -54.30 -21.10
C GLN A 231 44.05 -54.02 -19.75
N ALA A 232 44.80 -53.62 -18.72
CA ALA A 232 44.23 -53.23 -17.43
C ALA A 232 43.41 -51.93 -17.52
N ALA A 233 43.87 -50.94 -18.30
CA ALA A 233 43.15 -49.68 -18.51
C ALA A 233 41.89 -49.86 -19.38
N ASP A 234 41.94 -50.73 -20.38
CA ASP A 234 40.80 -51.14 -21.21
C ASP A 234 39.71 -51.80 -20.36
N SER A 235 40.10 -52.74 -19.49
CA SER A 235 39.19 -53.40 -18.56
C SER A 235 38.56 -52.43 -17.54
N ASP A 236 39.33 -51.47 -16.98
CA ASP A 236 38.77 -50.42 -16.11
C ASP A 236 37.82 -49.50 -16.89
N TYR A 237 38.18 -49.08 -18.10
CA TYR A 237 37.34 -48.25 -18.96
C TYR A 237 36.02 -48.93 -19.32
N ALA A 238 36.06 -50.20 -19.77
CA ALA A 238 34.88 -51.00 -20.04
C ALA A 238 33.98 -51.12 -18.80
N ALA A 239 34.56 -51.37 -17.62
CA ALA A 239 33.82 -51.42 -16.36
C ALA A 239 33.19 -50.06 -15.98
N LYS A 240 33.88 -48.93 -16.19
CA LYS A 240 33.30 -47.59 -15.95
C LYS A 240 32.17 -47.27 -16.92
N ILE A 241 32.30 -47.63 -18.20
CA ILE A 241 31.24 -47.46 -19.20
C ILE A 241 30.01 -48.29 -18.81
N GLN A 242 30.19 -49.55 -18.41
CA GLN A 242 29.07 -50.39 -17.95
C GLN A 242 28.37 -49.78 -16.71
N ALA A 243 29.13 -49.23 -15.77
CA ALA A 243 28.58 -48.55 -14.59
C ALA A 243 27.81 -47.27 -14.96
N ALA A 244 28.35 -46.43 -15.85
CA ALA A 244 27.67 -45.22 -16.33
C ALA A 244 26.38 -45.55 -17.11
N GLN A 245 26.41 -46.57 -17.98
CA GLN A 245 25.23 -47.06 -18.69
C GLN A 245 24.16 -47.61 -17.75
N ALA A 246 24.56 -48.35 -16.71
CA ALA A 246 23.63 -48.86 -15.69
C ALA A 246 22.96 -47.71 -14.92
N ALA A 247 23.74 -46.72 -14.47
CA ALA A 247 23.22 -45.53 -13.78
C ALA A 247 22.28 -44.71 -14.68
N ARG A 248 22.66 -44.45 -15.94
CA ARG A 248 21.83 -43.73 -16.92
C ARG A 248 20.52 -44.48 -17.21
N LYS A 249 20.56 -45.82 -17.29
CA LYS A 249 19.36 -46.66 -17.45
C LYS A 249 18.41 -46.52 -16.26
N GLU A 250 18.91 -46.64 -15.04
CA GLU A 250 18.12 -46.53 -13.80
C GLU A 250 17.48 -45.14 -13.63
N LEU A 251 18.25 -44.09 -13.97
CA LEU A 251 17.77 -42.71 -13.99
C LEU A 251 16.57 -42.55 -14.94
N ILE A 252 16.72 -43.00 -16.19
CA ILE A 252 15.70 -42.82 -17.23
C ILE A 252 14.47 -43.72 -17.00
N SER A 253 14.65 -44.97 -16.54
CA SER A 253 13.53 -45.90 -16.34
C SER A 253 12.72 -45.62 -15.08
N THR A 254 13.34 -45.05 -14.04
CA THR A 254 12.79 -45.08 -12.68
C THR A 254 12.87 -43.72 -12.00
N GLN A 255 14.07 -43.20 -11.77
CA GLN A 255 14.26 -42.05 -10.86
C GLN A 255 13.71 -40.75 -11.46
N ARG A 256 13.97 -40.47 -12.74
CA ARG A 256 13.45 -39.27 -13.42
C ARG A 256 11.92 -39.31 -13.59
N PRO A 257 11.29 -40.40 -14.08
CA PRO A 257 9.83 -40.46 -14.15
C PRO A 257 9.12 -40.30 -12.80
N GLN A 258 9.69 -40.88 -11.73
CA GLN A 258 9.17 -40.70 -10.37
C GLN A 258 9.26 -39.24 -9.92
N ALA A 259 10.41 -38.58 -10.11
CA ALA A 259 10.56 -37.17 -9.75
C ALA A 259 9.62 -36.26 -10.56
N VAL A 260 9.54 -36.45 -11.89
CA VAL A 260 8.65 -35.70 -12.79
C VAL A 260 7.19 -35.81 -12.34
N HIS A 261 6.70 -37.03 -12.11
CA HIS A 261 5.32 -37.27 -11.68
C HIS A 261 5.00 -36.57 -10.37
N ASN A 262 5.83 -36.72 -9.34
CA ASN A 262 5.59 -36.13 -8.03
C ASN A 262 5.67 -34.58 -8.06
N ILE A 263 6.59 -34.00 -8.83
CA ILE A 263 6.66 -32.54 -8.98
C ILE A 263 5.43 -32.03 -9.75
N GLN A 264 4.94 -32.75 -10.76
CA GLN A 264 3.70 -32.39 -11.46
C GLN A 264 2.46 -32.44 -10.55
N GLN A 265 2.36 -33.45 -9.66
CA GLN A 265 1.28 -33.50 -8.66
C GLN A 265 1.32 -32.27 -7.73
N LEU A 266 2.50 -31.93 -7.20
CA LEU A 266 2.69 -30.75 -6.33
C LEU A 266 2.37 -29.42 -7.06
N ILE A 267 2.68 -29.30 -8.35
CA ILE A 267 2.27 -28.14 -9.17
C ILE A 267 0.74 -28.09 -9.28
N SER A 268 0.11 -29.20 -9.67
CA SER A 268 -1.33 -29.31 -9.86
C SER A 268 -2.11 -29.00 -8.58
N GLU A 269 -1.67 -29.53 -7.44
CA GLU A 269 -2.24 -29.30 -6.12
C GLU A 269 -2.14 -27.81 -5.71
N CYS A 270 -0.96 -27.20 -5.90
CA CYS A 270 -0.72 -25.81 -5.55
C CYS A 270 -1.51 -24.83 -6.45
N ASP A 271 -1.47 -25.03 -7.77
CA ASP A 271 -2.18 -24.19 -8.74
C ASP A 271 -3.71 -24.31 -8.56
N SER A 272 -4.23 -25.53 -8.38
CA SER A 272 -5.68 -25.76 -8.17
C SER A 272 -6.15 -25.22 -6.82
N GLY A 273 -5.35 -25.39 -5.76
CA GLY A 273 -5.63 -24.86 -4.44
C GLY A 273 -5.68 -23.33 -4.44
N LEU A 274 -4.73 -22.67 -5.11
CA LEU A 274 -4.74 -21.22 -5.31
C LEU A 274 -5.98 -20.76 -6.09
N ALA A 275 -6.26 -21.38 -7.25
CA ALA A 275 -7.41 -21.03 -8.08
C ALA A 275 -8.75 -21.15 -7.32
N LEU A 276 -8.91 -22.20 -6.51
CA LEU A 276 -10.10 -22.38 -5.67
C LEU A 276 -10.25 -21.27 -4.62
N GLN A 277 -9.16 -20.82 -3.99
CA GLN A 277 -9.22 -19.68 -3.06
C GLN A 277 -9.51 -18.36 -3.78
N MET A 278 -8.98 -18.15 -4.98
CA MET A 278 -9.31 -16.96 -5.79
C MET A 278 -10.78 -16.92 -6.20
N GLN A 279 -11.37 -18.07 -6.56
CA GLN A 279 -12.81 -18.18 -6.85
C GLN A 279 -13.66 -17.87 -5.60
N LYS A 280 -13.32 -18.46 -4.45
CA LYS A 280 -13.98 -18.17 -3.17
C LYS A 280 -13.90 -16.69 -2.79
N PHE A 281 -12.76 -16.05 -3.04
CA PHE A 281 -12.58 -14.62 -2.80
C PHE A 281 -13.60 -13.80 -3.61
N GLY A 282 -13.80 -14.10 -4.90
CA GLY A 282 -14.84 -13.48 -5.72
C GLY A 282 -16.23 -13.60 -5.10
N THR A 283 -16.68 -14.83 -4.83
CA THR A 283 -17.99 -15.10 -4.23
C THR A 283 -18.18 -14.42 -2.86
N PHE A 284 -17.13 -14.30 -2.05
CA PHE A 284 -17.21 -13.63 -0.76
C PHE A 284 -17.36 -12.10 -0.90
N ASN A 285 -16.77 -11.47 -1.92
CA ASN A 285 -16.97 -10.03 -2.18
C ASN A 285 -18.42 -9.75 -2.62
N GLU A 286 -18.96 -10.59 -3.52
CA GLU A 286 -20.37 -10.53 -3.92
C GLU A 286 -21.31 -10.68 -2.71
N LYS A 287 -21.04 -11.66 -1.83
CA LYS A 287 -21.82 -11.89 -0.61
C LYS A 287 -21.75 -10.72 0.37
N LEU A 288 -20.59 -10.07 0.52
CA LEU A 288 -20.42 -8.89 1.38
C LEU A 288 -21.31 -7.73 0.90
N LEU A 289 -21.20 -7.36 -0.38
CA LEU A 289 -21.95 -6.26 -0.98
C LEU A 289 -23.47 -6.54 -0.95
N LEU A 290 -23.89 -7.77 -1.27
CA LEU A 290 -25.30 -8.15 -1.21
C LEU A 290 -25.84 -8.09 0.23
N GLY A 291 -25.09 -8.58 1.23
CA GLY A 291 -25.49 -8.54 2.64
C GLY A 291 -25.62 -7.11 3.18
N GLN A 292 -24.67 -6.23 2.85
CA GLN A 292 -24.75 -4.81 3.21
C GLN A 292 -25.91 -4.09 2.50
N GLY A 293 -26.12 -4.35 1.20
CA GLY A 293 -27.26 -3.80 0.44
C GLY A 293 -28.62 -4.22 0.99
N LEU A 294 -28.79 -5.51 1.32
CA LEU A 294 -30.01 -6.04 1.95
C LEU A 294 -30.18 -5.56 3.40
N SER A 295 -29.10 -5.19 4.09
CA SER A 295 -29.20 -4.60 5.43
C SER A 295 -29.90 -3.24 5.37
N ILE A 296 -29.48 -2.35 4.45
CA ILE A 296 -30.01 -0.97 4.30
C ILE A 296 -31.33 -0.90 3.53
N SER A 297 -31.56 -1.81 2.59
CA SER A 297 -32.73 -1.85 1.71
C SER A 297 -33.23 -3.30 1.59
N PRO A 298 -33.87 -3.83 2.64
CA PRO A 298 -34.37 -5.20 2.64
C PRO A 298 -35.46 -5.38 1.56
N LEU A 299 -35.50 -6.57 0.96
CA LEU A 299 -36.55 -6.92 0.01
C LEU A 299 -37.89 -7.06 0.75
N LYS A 300 -38.95 -6.47 0.18
CA LYS A 300 -40.32 -6.61 0.67
C LYS A 300 -40.99 -7.76 -0.06
N GLU A 301 -41.39 -8.79 0.66
CA GLU A 301 -42.19 -9.87 0.09
C GLU A 301 -43.63 -9.41 -0.14
N GLY A 302 -44.18 -9.67 -1.33
CA GLY A 302 -45.63 -9.72 -1.55
C GLY A 302 -46.44 -8.44 -1.36
N GLY A 303 -45.93 -7.26 -1.74
CA GLY A 303 -46.74 -6.03 -1.82
C GLY A 303 -47.19 -5.42 -0.49
N ASP A 304 -46.81 -6.01 0.63
CA ASP A 304 -47.25 -5.60 1.96
C ASP A 304 -46.47 -4.37 2.46
N SER A 305 -47.18 -3.30 2.78
CA SER A 305 -46.58 -2.06 3.34
C SER A 305 -46.04 -2.25 4.77
N ALA A 306 -46.26 -3.42 5.37
CA ALA A 306 -45.82 -3.80 6.71
C ALA A 306 -44.43 -4.48 6.76
N GLY A 307 -43.76 -4.67 5.62
CA GLY A 307 -42.42 -5.25 5.56
C GLY A 307 -41.33 -4.43 6.29
N PRO A 308 -40.14 -5.00 6.52
CA PRO A 308 -39.04 -4.29 7.16
C PRO A 308 -38.71 -3.01 6.39
N LYS A 309 -38.57 -1.90 7.13
CA LYS A 309 -38.32 -0.58 6.56
C LYS A 309 -36.89 -0.50 6.02
N SER A 310 -36.72 0.16 4.90
CA SER A 310 -35.39 0.62 4.46
C SER A 310 -34.90 1.77 5.33
N LEU A 311 -33.58 1.99 5.34
CA LEU A 311 -32.97 3.12 6.05
C LEU A 311 -33.59 4.47 5.64
N ARG A 312 -33.90 4.64 4.35
CA ARG A 312 -34.58 5.84 3.83
C ARG A 312 -35.95 6.05 4.47
N GLU A 313 -36.76 4.99 4.55
CA GLU A 313 -38.12 5.06 5.10
C GLU A 313 -38.13 5.34 6.60
N VAL A 314 -37.14 4.84 7.34
CA VAL A 314 -36.92 5.17 8.75
C VAL A 314 -36.62 6.66 8.93
N ILE A 315 -35.64 7.21 8.20
CA ILE A 315 -35.28 8.63 8.31
C ILE A 315 -36.42 9.56 7.85
N GLN A 316 -37.26 9.11 6.90
CA GLN A 316 -38.46 9.84 6.48
C GLN A 316 -39.59 9.89 7.52
N GLN A 317 -39.51 9.13 8.63
CA GLN A 317 -40.51 9.14 9.71
C GLN A 317 -40.21 10.16 10.82
N ILE A 318 -39.14 10.95 10.68
CA ILE A 318 -38.81 12.03 11.63
C ILE A 318 -39.80 13.18 11.44
N ASP A 319 -40.65 13.41 12.45
CA ASP A 319 -41.68 14.46 12.46
C ASP A 319 -41.28 15.60 13.41
N ASN A 320 -40.83 16.70 12.81
CA ASN A 320 -40.40 17.90 13.53
C ASN A 320 -41.54 18.61 14.27
N GLN A 321 -42.78 18.54 13.78
CA GLN A 321 -43.92 19.21 14.41
C GLN A 321 -44.42 18.38 15.58
N LYS A 322 -44.52 17.05 15.43
CA LYS A 322 -44.87 16.15 16.52
C LYS A 322 -43.85 16.22 17.66
N ASP A 323 -42.56 16.09 17.38
CA ASP A 323 -41.51 16.15 18.41
C ASP A 323 -41.55 17.48 19.19
N TYR A 324 -41.82 18.59 18.50
CA TYR A 324 -41.97 19.91 19.13
C TYR A 324 -43.21 20.00 20.02
N HIS A 325 -44.38 19.55 19.53
CA HIS A 325 -45.61 19.54 20.32
C HIS A 325 -45.49 18.66 21.56
N ASP A 326 -44.98 17.43 21.41
CA ASP A 326 -44.77 16.48 22.50
C ASP A 326 -43.83 17.09 23.58
N TYR A 327 -42.75 17.77 23.16
CA TYR A 327 -41.84 18.46 24.09
C TYR A 327 -42.50 19.62 24.83
N VAL A 328 -43.21 20.52 24.13
CA VAL A 328 -43.88 21.67 24.78
C VAL A 328 -44.98 21.21 25.72
N LEU A 329 -45.80 20.24 25.31
CA LEU A 329 -46.87 19.69 26.13
C LEU A 329 -46.34 18.92 27.35
N SER A 330 -45.15 18.30 27.29
CA SER A 330 -44.52 17.70 28.47
C SER A 330 -44.28 18.68 29.63
N HIS A 331 -44.31 19.99 29.37
CA HIS A 331 -44.18 21.06 30.36
C HIS A 331 -45.53 21.67 30.81
N GLU A 332 -46.68 21.16 30.35
CA GLU A 332 -48.00 21.77 30.62
C GLU A 332 -48.37 21.81 32.11
N PHE A 333 -47.85 20.86 32.91
CA PHE A 333 -48.04 20.80 34.36
C PHE A 333 -46.93 21.48 35.17
N ASN A 334 -46.01 22.21 34.53
CA ASN A 334 -44.98 22.97 35.23
C ASN A 334 -45.62 24.15 35.98
N PRO A 335 -45.36 24.36 37.28
CA PRO A 335 -45.90 25.50 38.04
C PRO A 335 -45.57 26.89 37.46
N GLY A 336 -44.50 27.00 36.65
CA GLY A 336 -44.14 28.21 35.91
C GLY A 336 -44.87 28.40 34.58
N ALA A 337 -45.67 27.43 34.11
CA ALA A 337 -46.45 27.51 32.87
C ALA A 337 -47.75 28.34 33.04
N VAL A 338 -47.63 29.50 33.70
CA VAL A 338 -48.72 30.43 33.97
C VAL A 338 -48.46 31.78 33.29
N THR A 339 -49.47 32.34 32.66
CA THR A 339 -49.41 33.71 32.15
C THR A 339 -49.54 34.67 33.34
N SER A 340 -48.48 35.45 33.62
CA SER A 340 -48.54 36.49 34.66
C SER A 340 -49.67 37.47 34.37
N GLU A 341 -50.56 37.69 35.34
CA GLU A 341 -51.62 38.70 35.21
C GLU A 341 -51.01 40.09 35.03
N GLN A 342 -51.59 40.87 34.11
CA GLN A 342 -51.12 42.22 33.79
C GLN A 342 -51.28 43.12 35.04
N ALA A 343 -50.19 43.77 35.46
CA ALA A 343 -50.18 44.56 36.69
C ALA A 343 -51.19 45.71 36.65
N GLN A 344 -52.35 45.52 37.29
CA GLN A 344 -53.40 46.53 37.38
C GLN A 344 -53.09 47.57 38.46
N TYR A 345 -52.86 48.81 38.05
CA TYR A 345 -52.76 49.95 38.95
C TYR A 345 -54.11 50.22 39.64
N HIS A 346 -54.20 49.82 40.90
CA HIS A 346 -55.30 50.19 41.78
C HIS A 346 -54.91 51.42 42.59
N ARG A 347 -55.53 52.56 42.31
CA ARG A 347 -55.27 53.82 43.03
C ARG A 347 -55.73 53.69 44.49
N HIS A 348 -54.85 54.00 45.44
CA HIS A 348 -55.16 53.90 46.86
C HIS A 348 -56.32 54.84 47.25
N PRO A 349 -57.31 54.41 48.07
CA PRO A 349 -58.54 55.17 48.32
C PRO A 349 -58.34 56.59 48.85
N THR A 350 -57.28 56.86 49.62
CA THR A 350 -56.96 58.19 50.17
C THR A 350 -56.53 59.23 49.13
N LEU A 351 -56.30 58.83 47.88
CA LEU A 351 -56.00 59.74 46.76
C LEU A 351 -57.22 59.98 45.84
N GLY A 352 -58.39 59.42 46.17
CA GLY A 352 -59.65 59.68 45.46
C GLY A 352 -60.39 60.89 46.02
N GLY A 353 -60.29 62.03 45.35
CA GLY A 353 -61.18 63.17 45.62
C GLY A 353 -62.62 62.88 45.17
N SER A 354 -63.60 63.19 46.02
CA SER A 354 -65.01 62.82 45.83
C SER A 354 -65.66 63.35 44.55
N THR A 355 -66.25 62.44 43.77
CA THR A 355 -67.54 62.64 43.09
C THR A 355 -68.37 61.34 43.16
N ALA A 356 -69.70 61.48 43.12
CA ALA A 356 -70.65 60.48 43.63
C ALA A 356 -71.07 59.38 42.61
N PRO A 357 -71.63 58.25 43.07
CA PRO A 357 -72.08 57.11 42.24
C PRO A 357 -73.59 57.19 41.91
N PRO A 358 -74.22 56.17 41.31
CA PRO A 358 -73.81 55.33 40.16
C PRO A 358 -74.90 55.30 39.06
N GLN A 359 -74.62 54.71 37.90
CA GLN A 359 -75.66 53.96 37.16
C GLN A 359 -75.13 52.68 36.51
N SER A 360 -75.95 51.64 36.61
CA SER A 360 -75.73 50.30 36.08
C SER A 360 -76.44 50.12 34.74
N THR A 361 -75.75 49.55 33.76
CA THR A 361 -76.39 48.74 32.71
C THR A 361 -75.66 47.41 32.57
N SER A 362 -76.45 46.35 32.45
CA SER A 362 -76.04 44.96 32.51
C SER A 362 -76.06 44.30 31.12
N GLN A 363 -75.58 43.04 31.07
CA GLN A 363 -75.70 42.09 29.95
C GLN A 363 -74.77 42.32 28.75
N SER A 364 -74.26 41.28 28.06
CA SER A 364 -74.13 39.84 28.42
C SER A 364 -73.17 39.14 27.46
N ASN A 365 -72.58 38.02 27.89
CA ASN A 365 -71.74 37.13 27.08
C ASN A 365 -72.35 36.70 25.74
N THR A 366 -71.53 36.72 24.68
CA THR A 366 -71.35 35.59 23.75
C THR A 366 -69.86 35.53 23.37
N GLN A 367 -69.09 34.58 23.88
CA GLN A 367 -68.92 33.22 23.35
C GLN A 367 -68.19 33.19 22.00
N ASN A 368 -66.86 33.33 22.03
CA ASN A 368 -66.01 33.16 20.85
C ASN A 368 -65.40 31.74 20.83
N LYS A 369 -65.77 30.92 19.84
CA LYS A 369 -65.36 29.52 19.72
C LYS A 369 -64.81 29.25 18.31
N ARG A 370 -63.49 29.01 18.25
CA ARG A 370 -62.72 28.29 17.20
C ARG A 370 -62.72 28.81 15.75
N GLN A 371 -61.53 28.62 15.14
CA GLN A 371 -61.26 28.36 13.71
C GLN A 371 -61.51 29.53 12.73
N SER A 372 -60.77 29.69 11.62
CA SER A 372 -59.44 29.16 11.23
C SER A 372 -59.02 29.76 9.87
N MET A 373 -57.71 29.81 9.60
CA MET A 373 -57.08 29.91 8.26
C MET A 373 -57.27 31.18 7.42
N ALA A 374 -56.15 31.65 6.82
CA ALA A 374 -55.93 31.75 5.36
C ALA A 374 -55.07 32.96 4.96
N LEU A 375 -54.19 32.70 4.00
CA LEU A 375 -53.21 33.57 3.36
C LEU A 375 -53.80 34.84 2.71
N ALA A 376 -52.99 35.91 2.63
CA ALA A 376 -52.63 36.52 1.34
C ALA A 376 -51.45 37.52 1.45
N LEU A 377 -50.50 37.41 0.51
CA LEU A 377 -49.61 38.50 0.09
C LEU A 377 -50.38 39.42 -0.89
N PRO A 378 -49.98 40.71 -1.07
CA PRO A 378 -49.03 41.01 -2.15
C PRO A 378 -47.96 42.07 -1.82
N ALA A 379 -46.99 42.19 -2.72
CA ALA A 379 -45.77 42.99 -2.59
C ALA A 379 -45.94 44.50 -2.87
N SER A 380 -44.98 45.32 -2.39
CA SER A 380 -44.19 46.27 -3.22
C SER A 380 -43.09 47.00 -2.40
N GLN A 381 -41.96 47.27 -3.04
CA GLN A 381 -40.79 48.06 -2.59
C GLN A 381 -40.67 49.34 -3.47
N PRO A 382 -39.67 50.27 -3.35
CA PRO A 382 -38.83 50.69 -2.19
C PRO A 382 -38.62 52.24 -2.08
N ALA A 383 -38.08 52.74 -0.95
CA ALA A 383 -37.24 53.96 -0.76
C ALA A 383 -36.91 54.09 0.75
N ALA A 384 -35.67 54.16 1.27
CA ALA A 384 -34.51 55.05 1.07
C ALA A 384 -34.42 56.19 2.13
N SER A 385 -33.25 56.33 2.79
CA SER A 385 -32.85 57.38 3.78
C SER A 385 -33.54 57.29 5.18
N THR A 386 -32.96 57.66 6.34
CA THR A 386 -31.69 58.38 6.67
C THR A 386 -31.26 58.07 8.13
N GLU A 387 -30.03 58.44 8.53
CA GLU A 387 -29.45 58.28 9.89
C GLU A 387 -30.16 59.07 11.03
N PRO A 388 -29.97 58.66 12.31
CA PRO A 388 -30.06 59.53 13.49
C PRO A 388 -28.67 59.82 14.13
N PRO A 389 -28.48 60.98 14.81
CA PRO A 389 -27.15 61.46 15.27
C PRO A 389 -26.77 61.10 16.73
N GLN A 390 -25.47 61.24 17.04
CA GLN A 390 -24.86 61.26 18.39
C GLN A 390 -24.98 62.67 19.06
N ILE A 391 -24.58 62.99 20.30
CA ILE A 391 -23.80 62.36 21.41
C ILE A 391 -24.52 62.75 22.76
N PRO A 392 -23.95 63.09 23.96
CA PRO A 392 -22.66 62.79 24.63
C PRO A 392 -22.73 62.26 26.10
N VAL A 393 -21.79 61.38 26.47
CA VAL A 393 -20.85 61.42 27.62
C VAL A 393 -21.33 61.86 29.04
N GLN A 394 -21.10 61.00 30.08
CA GLN A 394 -20.18 61.29 31.22
C GLN A 394 -20.06 60.14 32.26
N ILE A 395 -18.86 60.00 32.84
CA ILE A 395 -18.48 59.13 33.96
C ILE A 395 -18.33 60.03 35.22
N PRO A 396 -18.50 59.53 36.45
CA PRO A 396 -17.30 59.48 37.32
C PRO A 396 -17.20 58.25 38.25
N SER A 397 -16.00 58.04 38.79
CA SER A 397 -15.56 56.88 39.57
C SER A 397 -15.48 57.17 41.09
N SER A 398 -15.67 56.16 41.95
CA SER A 398 -15.00 56.06 43.27
C SER A 398 -15.18 54.69 43.95
N GLY A 399 -14.10 54.13 44.51
CA GLY A 399 -14.14 53.12 45.60
C GLY A 399 -14.22 53.79 46.98
N PRO A 400 -13.99 53.11 48.14
CA PRO A 400 -12.97 52.05 48.34
C PRO A 400 -13.35 50.86 49.30
N LEU A 401 -12.42 49.88 49.45
CA LEU A 401 -11.96 49.08 50.63
C LEU A 401 -12.99 48.61 51.72
N GLU A 402 -12.89 47.48 52.45
CA GLU A 402 -11.79 46.55 52.77
C GLU A 402 -12.32 45.25 53.45
N SER A 403 -11.45 44.23 53.62
CA SER A 403 -11.36 43.24 54.73
C SER A 403 -11.17 41.77 54.32
N ASN A 404 -10.67 40.96 55.27
CA ASN A 404 -9.70 39.88 55.06
C ASN A 404 -9.97 38.69 56.02
N GLN A 405 -9.84 37.42 55.56
CA GLN A 405 -9.21 36.27 56.26
C GLN A 405 -9.56 34.89 55.66
N SER A 406 -8.56 34.00 55.64
CA SER A 406 -8.66 32.56 55.31
C SER A 406 -8.90 31.70 56.56
N PRO A 407 -9.22 30.40 56.41
CA PRO A 407 -8.25 29.38 56.85
C PRO A 407 -8.10 28.14 55.91
N GLN A 408 -7.26 27.17 56.33
CA GLN A 408 -6.59 26.16 55.50
C GLN A 408 -7.33 24.81 55.28
N TYR A 409 -6.81 24.06 54.29
CA TYR A 409 -7.05 22.67 53.86
C TYR A 409 -6.85 21.57 54.94
N PRO A 410 -7.41 20.34 54.74
CA PRO A 410 -6.65 19.25 54.06
C PRO A 410 -7.44 18.36 53.07
N GLN A 411 -6.72 17.83 52.05
CA GLN A 411 -6.84 16.54 51.30
C GLN A 411 -8.24 15.87 51.10
N ASN A 412 -8.63 15.33 49.93
CA ASN A 412 -7.85 14.68 48.85
C ASN A 412 -8.66 14.65 47.52
N PRO A 413 -8.05 14.54 46.32
CA PRO A 413 -8.80 14.51 45.04
C PRO A 413 -8.81 13.13 44.34
N ASP A 414 -9.89 12.82 43.64
CA ASP A 414 -9.96 11.74 42.63
C ASP A 414 -10.96 12.10 41.51
N ALA A 415 -10.47 12.63 40.38
CA ALA A 415 -11.24 12.77 39.13
C ALA A 415 -10.30 12.95 37.92
N PHE A 416 -10.35 11.97 37.02
CA PHE A 416 -9.52 11.78 35.83
C PHE A 416 -9.53 12.94 34.82
N SER A 417 -8.42 13.07 34.08
CA SER A 417 -8.35 13.71 32.74
C SER A 417 -7.38 12.94 31.84
N ALA A 418 -7.67 12.89 30.54
CA ALA A 418 -7.05 11.95 29.60
C ALA A 418 -5.71 12.44 28.99
N PRO A 419 -4.79 11.53 28.61
CA PRO A 419 -3.49 11.88 28.03
C PRO A 419 -3.46 11.87 26.48
N PRO A 420 -2.56 12.62 25.84
CA PRO A 420 -2.26 12.53 24.41
C PRO A 420 -1.25 11.41 24.06
N PHE A 421 -1.23 11.01 22.78
CA PHE A 421 -0.45 9.90 22.22
C PHE A 421 1.09 10.11 22.19
N GLN A 422 1.85 9.01 22.31
CA GLN A 422 3.27 8.90 21.95
C GLN A 422 3.52 7.62 21.12
N PRO A 423 4.46 7.62 20.14
CA PRO A 423 4.91 6.41 19.45
C PRO A 423 6.09 5.71 20.19
N PRO A 424 6.25 4.38 20.08
CA PRO A 424 7.22 3.62 20.89
C PRO A 424 8.56 3.34 20.19
N TYR A 425 9.67 3.49 20.93
CA TYR A 425 10.96 2.83 20.67
C TYR A 425 11.59 2.35 21.99
N PRO A 426 12.23 1.17 22.04
CA PRO A 426 12.86 0.68 23.25
C PRO A 426 14.30 1.20 23.41
N THR A 427 14.61 1.82 24.55
CA THR A 427 15.97 2.19 24.95
C THR A 427 16.49 1.24 26.03
N SER A 428 17.57 0.49 25.75
CA SER A 428 18.34 -0.21 26.79
C SER A 428 19.69 0.48 26.97
N SER A 429 19.87 1.17 28.08
CA SER A 429 21.14 1.80 28.47
C SER A 429 22.10 0.78 29.11
N GLY A 430 23.37 0.82 28.68
CA GLY A 430 24.48 0.09 29.29
C GLY A 430 25.74 0.96 29.31
N PRO A 431 26.64 0.82 30.30
CA PRO A 431 27.79 1.71 30.48
C PRO A 431 28.95 1.42 29.49
N PRO A 432 29.84 2.40 29.24
CA PRO A 432 30.93 2.27 28.28
C PRO A 432 32.16 1.54 28.86
N PRO A 433 32.92 0.79 28.04
CA PRO A 433 34.26 0.32 28.38
C PRO A 433 35.38 1.25 27.89
N GLU A 434 36.53 1.15 28.53
CA GLU A 434 37.70 2.03 28.38
C GLU A 434 38.52 1.81 27.10
N GLN A 435 39.35 2.81 26.78
CA GLN A 435 40.36 2.76 25.73
C GLN A 435 41.58 1.92 26.16
N GLN A 436 42.03 1.00 25.30
CA GLN A 436 43.40 0.47 25.34
C GLN A 436 44.03 0.49 23.93
N VAL A 437 45.35 0.66 23.89
CA VAL A 437 46.15 1.06 22.73
C VAL A 437 47.06 -0.10 22.28
N ILE A 438 47.77 0.03 21.14
CA ILE A 438 48.95 -0.79 20.70
C ILE A 438 48.54 -2.14 20.03
N ASN A 439 49.01 -2.57 18.84
CA ASN A 439 50.03 -2.08 17.88
C ASN A 439 49.73 -2.52 16.42
N GLN A 440 50.35 -1.88 15.42
CA GLN A 440 50.54 -2.42 14.06
C GLN A 440 51.98 -2.96 13.86
N ALA A 441 52.14 -4.00 13.03
CA ALA A 441 53.36 -4.26 12.24
C ALA A 441 53.07 -5.22 11.05
N PRO A 442 53.83 -5.20 9.94
CA PRO A 442 53.29 -5.56 8.62
C PRO A 442 54.00 -6.71 7.88
N ALA A 443 53.39 -7.25 6.80
CA ALA A 443 54.10 -8.03 5.78
C ALA A 443 53.43 -8.07 4.38
N LEU A 444 54.08 -7.39 3.43
CA LEU A 444 54.42 -7.83 2.06
C LEU A 444 53.35 -8.29 1.04
N ALA A 445 53.43 -7.70 -0.15
CA ALA A 445 52.66 -8.06 -1.34
C ALA A 445 53.37 -9.12 -2.23
N GLN A 446 52.58 -9.85 -3.03
CA GLN A 446 53.04 -10.52 -4.27
C GLN A 446 52.00 -10.33 -5.40
N LYS A 447 52.45 -10.41 -6.66
CA LYS A 447 51.68 -10.04 -7.87
C LYS A 447 51.37 -11.23 -8.79
N GLY A 448 50.10 -11.33 -9.20
CA GLY A 448 49.61 -11.77 -10.53
C GLY A 448 49.53 -13.28 -10.83
N PRO A 449 48.99 -13.68 -12.01
CA PRO A 449 48.19 -12.90 -12.96
C PRO A 449 46.85 -13.55 -13.45
N TYR A 450 46.02 -12.72 -14.07
CA TYR A 450 44.75 -12.91 -14.79
C TYR A 450 44.26 -14.31 -15.26
N SER A 451 42.95 -14.53 -15.08
CA SER A 451 42.04 -14.98 -16.17
C SER A 451 40.59 -14.48 -15.99
N SER A 452 39.95 -14.15 -17.11
CA SER A 452 38.54 -13.77 -17.31
C SER A 452 37.73 -15.00 -17.78
N SER A 453 36.40 -15.14 -17.79
CA SER A 453 35.22 -14.28 -17.49
C SER A 453 34.04 -15.19 -17.09
N GLY A 454 32.98 -14.66 -16.47
CA GLY A 454 31.70 -15.38 -16.36
C GLY A 454 30.68 -14.72 -15.41
N ASN A 455 29.68 -14.02 -15.95
CA ASN A 455 28.74 -13.20 -15.18
C ASN A 455 27.88 -14.00 -14.18
N GLY A 456 27.74 -13.44 -12.98
CA GLY A 456 26.69 -13.78 -12.02
C GLY A 456 26.51 -12.64 -11.02
N TYR A 457 25.45 -11.83 -11.19
CA TYR A 457 25.18 -10.69 -10.31
C TYR A 457 24.72 -11.17 -8.92
N SER A 458 25.67 -11.22 -8.00
CA SER A 458 25.46 -11.23 -6.55
C SER A 458 26.40 -10.18 -5.95
N SER A 459 25.99 -8.91 -5.96
CA SER A 459 26.76 -7.83 -5.36
C SER A 459 26.72 -7.93 -3.83
N ASN A 460 27.86 -8.29 -3.24
CA ASN A 460 28.06 -8.27 -1.80
C ASN A 460 27.89 -6.85 -1.24
N VAL A 461 27.27 -6.76 -0.06
CA VAL A 461 27.27 -5.54 0.76
C VAL A 461 28.67 -5.36 1.36
N ASN A 462 29.17 -4.11 1.40
CA ASN A 462 30.51 -3.66 1.84
C ASN A 462 31.65 -3.66 0.80
N LEU A 463 31.44 -2.97 -0.32
CA LEU A 463 32.51 -2.26 -1.04
C LEU A 463 32.25 -0.75 -0.90
N PRO A 464 33.28 0.11 -0.77
CA PRO A 464 33.09 1.56 -0.73
C PRO A 464 32.55 2.08 -2.07
N PRO A 465 31.69 3.12 -2.07
CA PRO A 465 31.16 3.77 -3.28
C PRO A 465 32.24 4.11 -4.31
N LEU A 466 32.06 3.64 -5.55
CA LEU A 466 32.96 3.98 -6.66
C LEU A 466 32.77 5.42 -7.16
N LYS A 467 31.54 5.94 -7.10
CA LYS A 467 31.19 7.31 -7.50
C LYS A 467 30.04 7.81 -6.61
N PRO A 468 30.32 8.21 -5.34
CA PRO A 468 29.27 8.57 -4.39
C PRO A 468 28.38 9.71 -4.92
N VAL A 469 27.09 9.61 -4.66
CA VAL A 469 26.05 10.59 -5.02
C VAL A 469 25.37 11.12 -3.76
N PHE A 470 25.12 10.26 -2.78
CA PHE A 470 24.58 10.66 -1.48
C PHE A 470 25.69 11.18 -0.56
N GLY A 471 25.41 12.22 0.24
CA GLY A 471 26.42 12.85 1.10
C GLY A 471 27.39 13.79 0.38
N VAL A 472 27.15 14.08 -0.91
CA VAL A 472 27.94 14.99 -1.75
C VAL A 472 27.13 16.28 -1.95
N SER A 473 27.77 17.46 -2.00
CA SER A 473 27.04 18.72 -2.20
C SER A 473 26.53 18.87 -3.64
N LEU A 474 25.48 19.68 -3.84
CA LEU A 474 24.95 19.91 -5.19
C LEU A 474 25.98 20.62 -6.08
N ASP A 475 26.82 21.50 -5.52
CA ASP A 475 27.90 22.17 -6.26
C ASP A 475 28.99 21.18 -6.71
N GLU A 476 29.36 20.20 -5.88
CA GLU A 476 30.32 19.14 -6.24
C GLU A 476 29.74 18.20 -7.30
N LEU A 477 28.46 17.85 -7.20
CA LEU A 477 27.76 17.07 -8.23
C LEU A 477 27.68 17.83 -9.55
N TYR A 478 27.35 19.12 -9.51
CA TYR A 478 27.29 20.00 -10.69
C TYR A 478 28.66 20.12 -11.37
N ALA A 479 29.72 20.40 -10.60
CA ALA A 479 31.08 20.52 -11.12
C ALA A 479 31.62 19.20 -11.69
N ARG A 480 31.21 18.05 -11.14
CA ARG A 480 31.66 16.72 -11.56
C ARG A 480 30.92 16.20 -12.80
N ASP A 481 29.59 16.32 -12.82
CA ASP A 481 28.74 15.67 -13.81
C ASP A 481 28.27 16.65 -14.92
N GLY A 482 28.45 17.96 -14.74
CA GLY A 482 28.16 19.00 -15.74
C GLY A 482 26.68 19.31 -15.94
N THR A 483 25.80 18.73 -15.11
CA THR A 483 24.34 18.84 -15.21
C THR A 483 23.78 19.58 -14.00
N ALA A 484 23.03 20.66 -14.22
CA ALA A 484 22.48 21.50 -13.14
C ALA A 484 21.50 20.78 -12.20
N VAL A 485 20.90 19.67 -12.65
CA VAL A 485 20.07 18.77 -11.85
C VAL A 485 20.73 17.39 -11.82
N PRO A 486 21.00 16.78 -10.65
CA PRO A 486 21.64 15.47 -10.56
C PRO A 486 20.83 14.33 -11.21
N MET A 487 21.51 13.39 -11.86
CA MET A 487 20.87 12.27 -12.58
C MET A 487 19.91 11.44 -11.71
N ILE A 488 20.22 11.27 -10.42
CA ILE A 488 19.34 10.58 -9.47
C ILE A 488 17.97 11.25 -9.34
N VAL A 489 17.93 12.59 -9.35
CA VAL A 489 16.70 13.38 -9.28
C VAL A 489 15.88 13.16 -10.54
N TYR A 490 16.52 13.23 -11.72
CA TYR A 490 15.87 13.00 -13.01
C TYR A 490 15.27 11.59 -13.14
N GLN A 491 16.03 10.53 -12.81
CA GLN A 491 15.52 9.16 -12.89
C GLN A 491 14.40 8.88 -11.87
N CYS A 492 14.45 9.49 -10.68
CA CYS A 492 13.34 9.38 -9.74
C CYS A 492 12.08 10.08 -10.25
N PHE A 493 12.19 11.30 -10.80
CA PHE A 493 11.05 11.98 -11.42
C PHE A 493 10.46 11.17 -12.57
N GLN A 494 11.29 10.67 -13.48
CA GLN A 494 10.85 9.88 -14.62
C GLN A 494 10.06 8.63 -14.20
N ALA A 495 10.55 7.88 -13.21
CA ALA A 495 9.85 6.73 -12.66
C ALA A 495 8.49 7.10 -12.04
N ILE A 496 8.44 8.18 -11.27
CA ILE A 496 7.26 8.61 -10.52
C ILE A 496 6.23 9.27 -11.46
N GLU A 497 6.65 9.95 -12.52
CA GLU A 497 5.75 10.49 -13.54
C GLU A 497 5.18 9.40 -14.47
N LEU A 498 5.96 8.35 -14.78
CA LEU A 498 5.47 7.25 -15.62
C LEU A 498 4.58 6.25 -14.85
N PHE A 499 4.85 6.02 -13.56
CA PHE A 499 4.25 4.90 -12.81
C PHE A 499 3.66 5.29 -11.44
N GLY A 500 3.78 6.55 -11.01
CA GLY A 500 3.41 7.02 -9.67
C GLY A 500 2.33 8.11 -9.61
N LEU A 501 1.95 8.73 -10.72
CA LEU A 501 0.99 9.85 -10.73
C LEU A 501 -0.37 9.50 -10.12
N ASP A 502 -0.85 8.27 -10.30
CA ASP A 502 -2.14 7.79 -9.80
C ASP A 502 -2.03 6.99 -8.48
N VAL A 503 -0.82 6.84 -7.93
CA VAL A 503 -0.58 5.99 -6.74
C VAL A 503 -0.96 6.74 -5.46
N GLU A 504 -1.99 6.24 -4.77
CA GLU A 504 -2.48 6.83 -3.53
C GLU A 504 -1.38 7.01 -2.48
N GLY A 505 -1.21 8.26 -2.03
CA GLY A 505 -0.25 8.62 -1.01
C GLY A 505 1.21 8.60 -1.48
N ILE A 506 1.50 8.73 -2.77
CA ILE A 506 2.86 8.91 -3.29
C ILE A 506 3.60 10.03 -2.50
N TYR A 507 4.88 9.82 -2.18
CA TYR A 507 5.67 10.60 -1.21
C TYR A 507 5.22 10.59 0.26
N ARG A 508 3.93 10.36 0.59
CA ARG A 508 3.47 10.21 1.99
C ARG A 508 3.72 8.82 2.53
N LEU A 509 3.47 7.78 1.74
CA LEU A 509 3.72 6.39 2.09
C LEU A 509 5.22 6.06 1.95
N SER A 510 5.73 5.22 2.85
CA SER A 510 7.11 4.75 2.82
C SER A 510 7.24 3.49 1.98
N GLY A 511 8.17 3.48 1.02
CA GLY A 511 8.58 2.27 0.33
C GLY A 511 9.42 1.32 1.20
N SER A 512 9.79 0.18 0.62
CA SER A 512 10.69 -0.81 1.20
C SER A 512 12.09 -0.23 1.48
N ALA A 513 12.44 -0.07 2.76
CA ALA A 513 13.75 0.40 3.20
C ALA A 513 14.93 -0.43 2.63
N ASN A 514 14.72 -1.73 2.40
CA ASN A 514 15.70 -2.60 1.76
C ASN A 514 15.94 -2.24 0.29
N GLN A 515 14.88 -1.92 -0.46
CA GLN A 515 15.00 -1.49 -1.86
C GLN A 515 15.58 -0.08 -1.96
N ILE A 516 15.19 0.84 -1.07
CA ILE A 516 15.80 2.18 -0.98
C ILE A 516 17.33 2.05 -0.76
N SER A 517 17.75 1.17 0.15
CA SER A 517 19.19 0.91 0.40
C SER A 517 19.91 0.33 -0.82
N GLN A 518 19.29 -0.62 -1.53
CA GLN A 518 19.84 -1.20 -2.75
C GLN A 518 19.94 -0.17 -3.89
N MET A 519 18.90 0.63 -4.12
CA MET A 519 18.89 1.66 -5.15
C MET A 519 19.88 2.79 -4.84
N LYS A 520 20.03 3.19 -3.57
CA LYS A 520 21.09 4.09 -3.12
C LYS A 520 22.47 3.54 -3.49
N ALA A 521 22.74 2.28 -3.17
CA ALA A 521 24.00 1.63 -3.52
C ALA A 521 24.24 1.53 -5.04
N LEU A 522 23.21 1.44 -5.88
CA LEU A 522 23.36 1.50 -7.33
C LEU A 522 23.83 2.89 -7.79
N PHE A 523 23.17 3.96 -7.36
CA PHE A 523 23.57 5.34 -7.70
C PHE A 523 24.95 5.73 -7.16
N ASP A 524 25.31 5.28 -5.95
CA ASP A 524 26.62 5.52 -5.34
C ASP A 524 27.78 4.73 -6.01
N ASN A 525 27.48 3.76 -6.89
CA ASN A 525 28.49 3.03 -7.67
C ASN A 525 28.53 3.46 -9.13
N ASP A 526 27.40 3.45 -9.84
CA ASP A 526 27.32 3.88 -11.24
C ASP A 526 25.91 4.40 -11.58
N SER A 527 25.74 5.71 -11.48
CA SER A 527 24.50 6.40 -11.84
C SER A 527 24.14 6.34 -13.34
N SER A 528 25.07 5.93 -14.22
CA SER A 528 24.82 5.83 -15.66
C SER A 528 24.11 4.54 -16.09
N GLN A 529 24.18 3.49 -15.25
CA GLN A 529 23.55 2.19 -15.52
C GLN A 529 22.13 2.08 -14.96
N VAL A 530 21.65 3.12 -14.25
CA VAL A 530 20.30 3.13 -13.66
C VAL A 530 19.30 3.70 -14.65
N ASP A 531 18.45 2.83 -15.19
CA ASP A 531 17.32 3.19 -16.05
C ASP A 531 15.99 2.83 -15.37
N TYR A 532 15.20 3.84 -15.00
CA TYR A 532 13.88 3.67 -14.40
C TYR A 532 12.70 3.89 -15.36
N THR A 533 12.94 3.94 -16.68
CA THR A 533 11.85 3.78 -17.68
C THR A 533 11.22 2.39 -17.62
N ASN A 534 11.93 1.38 -17.11
CA ASN A 534 11.41 0.02 -16.92
C ASN A 534 10.98 -0.24 -15.45
N PRO A 535 9.72 -0.59 -15.17
CA PRO A 535 9.23 -0.97 -13.85
C PRO A 535 10.00 -2.11 -13.16
N GLU A 536 10.61 -3.02 -13.93
CA GLU A 536 11.42 -4.10 -13.35
C GLU A 536 12.66 -3.59 -12.61
N SER A 537 13.25 -2.48 -13.06
CA SER A 537 14.48 -1.88 -12.49
C SER A 537 14.33 -1.43 -11.02
N PHE A 538 13.09 -1.16 -10.58
CA PHE A 538 12.76 -0.81 -9.20
C PHE A 538 11.70 -1.74 -8.59
N HIS A 539 11.59 -2.98 -9.12
CA HIS A 539 10.66 -4.01 -8.64
C HIS A 539 9.18 -3.58 -8.55
N HIS A 540 8.75 -2.66 -9.41
CA HIS A 540 7.42 -2.04 -9.40
C HIS A 540 7.05 -1.30 -8.10
N ASP A 541 8.00 -1.02 -7.18
CA ASP A 541 7.74 -0.23 -5.96
C ASP A 541 8.13 1.25 -6.16
N VAL A 542 7.22 2.01 -6.74
CA VAL A 542 7.40 3.47 -6.94
C VAL A 542 7.46 4.24 -5.62
N ASN A 543 6.92 3.71 -4.51
CA ASN A 543 7.07 4.32 -3.18
C ASN A 543 8.51 4.17 -2.65
N SER A 544 9.24 3.13 -3.06
CA SER A 544 10.68 3.04 -2.79
C SER A 544 11.47 4.07 -3.61
N VAL A 545 11.07 4.37 -4.85
CA VAL A 545 11.71 5.44 -5.64
C VAL A 545 11.42 6.84 -5.04
N ALA A 546 10.18 7.09 -4.64
CA ALA A 546 9.81 8.31 -3.92
C ALA A 546 10.54 8.44 -2.56
N GLY A 547 10.76 7.32 -1.86
CA GLY A 547 11.57 7.24 -0.64
C GLY A 547 13.04 7.54 -0.89
N LEU A 548 13.61 7.01 -1.97
CA LEU A 548 14.99 7.23 -2.41
C LEU A 548 15.26 8.71 -2.71
N LEU A 549 14.36 9.37 -3.44
CA LEU A 549 14.48 10.79 -3.76
C LEU A 549 14.46 11.67 -2.49
N LYS A 550 13.55 11.41 -1.55
CA LYS A 550 13.54 12.10 -0.26
C LYS A 550 14.80 11.83 0.56
N GLN A 551 15.35 10.61 0.48
CA GLN A 551 16.62 10.28 1.14
C GLN A 551 17.79 11.07 0.53
N PHE A 552 17.83 11.26 -0.80
CA PHE A 552 18.86 12.05 -1.47
C PHE A 552 18.90 13.48 -0.94
N PHE A 553 17.75 14.18 -0.93
CA PHE A 553 17.67 15.55 -0.40
C PHE A 553 18.02 15.66 1.10
N ARG A 554 17.66 14.65 1.90
CA ARG A 554 17.99 14.61 3.33
C ARG A 554 19.47 14.31 3.60
N ASP A 555 20.15 13.61 2.70
CA ASP A 555 21.57 13.26 2.80
C ASP A 555 22.48 14.37 2.23
N LEU A 556 21.94 15.49 1.74
CA LEU A 556 22.76 16.62 1.28
C LEU A 556 23.50 17.29 2.46
N PRO A 557 24.81 17.62 2.32
CA PRO A 557 25.56 18.33 3.36
C PRO A 557 25.01 19.72 3.73
N ASP A 558 24.45 20.43 2.74
CA ASP A 558 23.64 21.64 2.94
C ASP A 558 22.26 21.38 2.30
N PRO A 559 21.12 21.64 3.00
CA PRO A 559 19.80 21.34 2.46
C PRO A 559 19.51 22.09 1.15
N LEU A 560 18.51 21.62 0.38
CA LEU A 560 18.16 22.24 -0.91
C LEU A 560 17.86 23.75 -0.79
N PHE A 561 17.21 24.17 0.30
CA PHE A 561 16.91 25.58 0.59
C PHE A 561 18.11 26.38 1.15
N THR A 562 19.26 25.74 1.34
CA THR A 562 20.48 26.20 2.02
C THR A 562 20.30 26.58 3.50
N SER A 563 21.29 26.28 4.31
CA SER A 563 21.32 26.72 5.72
C SER A 563 21.42 28.24 5.84
N ALA A 564 21.99 28.91 4.83
CA ALA A 564 22.18 30.35 4.79
C ALA A 564 20.87 31.13 4.55
N ALA A 565 20.00 30.66 3.66
CA ALA A 565 18.73 31.33 3.35
C ALA A 565 17.57 30.91 4.28
N TYR A 566 17.75 29.88 5.11
CA TYR A 566 16.71 29.30 5.98
C TYR A 566 15.93 30.36 6.79
N SER A 567 16.61 31.30 7.45
CA SER A 567 15.94 32.34 8.25
C SER A 567 15.05 33.23 7.41
N SER A 568 15.51 33.65 6.22
CA SER A 568 14.72 34.46 5.29
C SER A 568 13.48 33.73 4.79
N PHE A 569 13.57 32.41 4.54
CA PHE A 569 12.40 31.60 4.20
C PHE A 569 11.36 31.55 5.32
N ILE A 570 11.80 31.37 6.58
CA ILE A 570 10.89 31.37 7.74
C ILE A 570 10.29 32.75 8.01
N GLU A 571 11.04 33.83 7.80
CA GLU A 571 10.53 35.21 7.90
C GLU A 571 9.48 35.50 6.82
N ALA A 572 9.74 35.12 5.56
CA ALA A 572 8.75 35.22 4.48
C ALA A 572 7.49 34.40 4.80
N ALA A 573 7.62 33.20 5.36
CA ALA A 573 6.49 32.34 5.74
C ALA A 573 5.53 32.98 6.77
N ARG A 574 6.02 33.91 7.59
CA ARG A 574 5.25 34.65 8.61
C ARG A 574 4.45 35.82 8.03
N VAL A 575 4.63 36.16 6.74
CA VAL A 575 3.85 37.20 6.07
C VAL A 575 2.45 36.67 5.77
N ASP A 576 1.44 37.31 6.36
CA ASP A 576 0.05 36.88 6.19
C ASP A 576 -0.53 37.21 4.81
N ASP A 577 -0.10 38.30 4.17
CA ASP A 577 -0.48 38.60 2.79
C ASP A 577 0.13 37.59 1.81
N ASP A 578 -0.72 36.93 1.02
CA ASP A 578 -0.31 35.84 0.12
C ASP A 578 0.56 36.32 -1.05
N ILE A 579 0.33 37.53 -1.55
CA ILE A 579 1.07 38.11 -2.68
C ILE A 579 2.46 38.53 -2.21
N GLN A 580 2.54 39.26 -1.10
CA GLN A 580 3.80 39.68 -0.49
C GLN A 580 4.63 38.47 -0.03
N ARG A 581 3.99 37.41 0.48
CA ARG A 581 4.67 36.15 0.83
C ARG A 581 5.25 35.47 -0.41
N ARG A 582 4.46 35.33 -1.50
CA ARG A 582 4.94 34.80 -2.79
C ARG A 582 6.14 35.59 -3.29
N ASP A 583 6.06 36.92 -3.33
CA ASP A 583 7.11 37.78 -3.88
C ASP A 583 8.39 37.74 -3.05
N SER A 584 8.25 37.66 -1.73
CA SER A 584 9.38 37.46 -0.81
C SER A 584 10.06 36.10 -1.04
N LEU A 585 9.28 35.03 -1.17
CA LEU A 585 9.80 33.69 -1.46
C LEU A 585 10.50 33.63 -2.83
N HIS A 586 9.91 34.23 -3.87
CA HIS A 586 10.50 34.32 -5.20
C HIS A 586 11.86 35.06 -5.17
N ALA A 587 11.94 36.19 -4.48
CA ALA A 587 13.18 36.95 -4.33
C ALA A 587 14.29 36.16 -3.61
N ILE A 588 13.94 35.36 -2.60
CA ILE A 588 14.90 34.50 -1.89
C ILE A 588 15.35 33.33 -2.78
N ILE A 589 14.42 32.70 -3.51
CA ILE A 589 14.70 31.58 -4.43
C ILE A 589 15.67 31.99 -5.53
N ASN A 590 15.49 33.17 -6.13
CA ASN A 590 16.41 33.72 -7.14
C ASN A 590 17.80 34.10 -6.58
N GLY A 591 17.97 34.10 -5.25
CA GLY A 591 19.26 34.27 -4.57
C GLY A 591 19.98 32.95 -4.22
N LEU A 592 19.39 31.79 -4.54
CA LEU A 592 20.01 30.48 -4.30
C LEU A 592 21.16 30.21 -5.28
N PRO A 593 22.17 29.40 -4.91
CA PRO A 593 23.20 28.92 -5.83
C PRO A 593 22.60 28.18 -7.04
N ASP A 594 23.19 28.32 -8.23
CA ASP A 594 22.66 27.78 -9.50
C ASP A 594 22.21 26.31 -9.41
N ALA A 595 23.02 25.44 -8.80
CA ALA A 595 22.71 24.01 -8.65
C ALA A 595 21.52 23.75 -7.70
N HIS A 596 21.37 24.57 -6.66
CA HIS A 596 20.23 24.54 -5.74
C HIS A 596 18.97 25.09 -6.41
N TYR A 597 19.05 26.23 -7.10
CA TYR A 597 17.95 26.83 -7.85
C TYR A 597 17.42 25.90 -8.94
N ALA A 598 18.29 25.36 -9.79
CA ALA A 598 17.90 24.47 -10.89
C ALA A 598 17.26 23.16 -10.37
N THR A 599 17.84 22.57 -9.32
CA THR A 599 17.29 21.36 -8.68
C THR A 599 15.95 21.65 -7.99
N LEU A 600 15.79 22.83 -7.37
CA LEU A 600 14.52 23.26 -6.77
C LEU A 600 13.44 23.49 -7.82
N ARG A 601 13.73 24.22 -8.91
CA ARG A 601 12.78 24.42 -10.03
C ARG A 601 12.29 23.07 -10.56
N ALA A 602 13.21 22.14 -10.84
CA ALA A 602 12.86 20.82 -11.34
C ALA A 602 11.99 20.03 -10.35
N LEU A 603 12.28 20.10 -9.05
CA LEU A 603 11.48 19.47 -8.00
C LEU A 603 10.08 20.07 -7.88
N ILE A 604 9.94 21.39 -7.87
CA ILE A 604 8.63 22.03 -7.74
C ILE A 604 7.77 21.75 -8.97
N LEU A 605 8.33 21.76 -10.18
CA LEU A 605 7.61 21.37 -11.40
C LEU A 605 7.14 19.90 -11.38
N HIS A 606 7.99 18.99 -10.88
CA HIS A 606 7.59 17.59 -10.69
C HIS A 606 6.46 17.44 -9.66
N LEU A 607 6.59 18.08 -8.50
CA LEU A 607 5.57 18.04 -7.44
C LEU A 607 4.27 18.75 -7.86
N ASN A 608 4.34 19.73 -8.77
CA ASN A 608 3.17 20.35 -9.37
C ASN A 608 2.34 19.33 -10.18
N LYS A 609 2.98 18.52 -11.02
CA LYS A 609 2.27 17.42 -11.74
C LYS A 609 1.62 16.42 -10.79
N ILE A 610 2.25 16.13 -9.65
CA ILE A 610 1.68 15.23 -8.63
C ILE A 610 0.39 15.83 -8.04
N GLN A 611 0.38 17.11 -7.67
CA GLN A 611 -0.84 17.74 -7.15
C GLN A 611 -1.93 17.92 -8.20
N GLU A 612 -1.61 18.05 -9.49
CA GLU A 612 -2.63 18.06 -10.55
C GLU A 612 -3.42 16.74 -10.60
N HIS A 613 -2.82 15.63 -10.16
CA HIS A 613 -3.44 14.30 -10.07
C HIS A 613 -4.03 13.98 -8.68
N TYR A 614 -4.18 14.98 -7.78
CA TYR A 614 -4.62 14.78 -6.39
C TYR A 614 -5.97 14.07 -6.21
N THR A 615 -6.85 14.10 -7.21
CA THR A 615 -8.14 13.42 -7.19
C THR A 615 -7.99 11.89 -7.09
N GLN A 616 -6.91 11.36 -7.70
CA GLN A 616 -6.55 9.94 -7.69
C GLN A 616 -5.55 9.64 -6.58
N ASN A 617 -4.38 10.31 -6.58
CA ASN A 617 -3.29 10.01 -5.65
C ASN A 617 -3.47 10.58 -4.23
N ARG A 618 -4.49 11.43 -3.98
CA ARG A 618 -4.81 12.07 -2.69
C ARG A 618 -3.75 13.05 -2.16
N MET A 619 -2.78 13.45 -2.96
CA MET A 619 -1.67 14.34 -2.57
C MET A 619 -1.85 15.74 -3.15
N ASN A 620 -2.57 16.61 -2.43
CA ASN A 620 -2.62 18.05 -2.72
C ASN A 620 -1.36 18.79 -2.20
N ALA A 621 -1.20 20.08 -2.54
CA ALA A 621 -0.05 20.88 -2.09
C ALA A 621 0.25 20.78 -0.59
N GLY A 622 -0.75 20.91 0.29
CA GLY A 622 -0.56 20.77 1.73
C GLY A 622 -0.03 19.40 2.15
N ASN A 623 -0.59 18.31 1.62
CA ASN A 623 -0.11 16.95 1.88
C ASN A 623 1.34 16.74 1.40
N ILE A 624 1.70 17.30 0.24
CA ILE A 624 3.07 17.26 -0.30
C ILE A 624 4.01 18.11 0.56
N ALA A 625 3.60 19.32 0.95
CA ALA A 625 4.38 20.24 1.77
C ALA A 625 4.71 19.66 3.16
N ILE A 626 3.79 18.92 3.78
CA ILE A 626 4.04 18.16 5.02
C ILE A 626 5.16 17.12 4.82
N CYS A 627 5.24 16.49 3.65
CA CYS A 627 6.26 15.48 3.34
C CYS A 627 7.64 16.10 3.01
N PHE A 628 7.65 17.27 2.37
CA PHE A 628 8.87 17.89 1.84
C PHE A 628 9.47 19.01 2.69
N GLY A 629 8.69 19.76 3.49
CA GLY A 629 9.21 20.87 4.32
C GLY A 629 10.43 20.47 5.17
N PRO A 630 10.32 19.45 6.05
CA PRO A 630 11.45 18.97 6.85
C PRO A 630 12.58 18.33 6.02
N THR A 631 12.27 17.85 4.82
CA THR A 631 13.22 17.17 3.92
C THR A 631 14.11 18.18 3.18
N LEU A 632 13.53 19.30 2.72
CA LEU A 632 14.21 20.28 1.87
C LEU A 632 14.85 21.44 2.67
N MET A 633 14.32 21.73 3.86
CA MET A 633 14.81 22.80 4.75
C MET A 633 15.66 22.27 5.92
N GLY A 634 15.90 20.96 6.01
CA GLY A 634 16.90 20.36 6.91
C GLY A 634 16.44 20.07 8.35
N ALA A 635 15.68 18.98 8.53
CA ALA A 635 15.38 18.45 9.87
C ALA A 635 16.62 17.96 10.65
N SER A 636 17.70 17.56 9.96
CA SER A 636 18.84 16.88 10.56
C SER A 636 19.95 17.79 11.11
N SER A 637 19.92 19.10 10.79
CA SER A 637 20.96 20.07 11.18
C SER A 637 20.53 21.00 12.33
N GLY A 638 19.53 20.60 13.13
CA GLY A 638 19.09 21.34 14.32
C GLY A 638 17.90 22.29 14.07
N GLY A 639 17.07 22.05 13.06
CA GLY A 639 15.85 22.83 12.83
C GLY A 639 14.93 22.84 14.05
N ASN A 640 14.52 24.04 14.49
CA ASN A 640 13.60 24.20 15.61
C ASN A 640 12.27 23.50 15.32
N ILE A 641 11.81 22.64 16.23
CA ILE A 641 10.48 21.98 16.13
C ILE A 641 9.36 23.02 16.01
N ALA A 642 9.56 24.21 16.58
CA ALA A 642 8.65 25.36 16.48
C ALA A 642 8.47 25.89 15.03
N ASP A 643 9.45 25.69 14.14
CA ASP A 643 9.40 26.17 12.76
C ASP A 643 8.76 25.17 11.79
N ALA A 644 8.41 23.95 12.23
CA ALA A 644 7.87 22.91 11.35
C ALA A 644 6.61 23.36 10.58
N GLY A 645 5.71 24.12 11.22
CA GLY A 645 4.54 24.69 10.56
C GLY A 645 4.89 25.77 9.52
N TRP A 646 5.93 26.57 9.77
CA TRP A 646 6.42 27.57 8.84
C TRP A 646 7.11 26.92 7.63
N GLN A 647 7.90 25.86 7.84
CA GLN A 647 8.51 25.06 6.75
C GLN A 647 7.44 24.49 5.80
N VAL A 648 6.32 23.98 6.34
CA VAL A 648 5.19 23.52 5.52
C VAL A 648 4.57 24.69 4.74
N ARG A 649 4.32 25.84 5.39
CA ARG A 649 3.76 27.04 4.74
C ARG A 649 4.66 27.59 3.62
N VAL A 650 5.99 27.46 3.72
CA VAL A 650 6.94 27.77 2.64
C VAL A 650 6.68 26.88 1.42
N ILE A 651 6.76 25.56 1.58
CA ILE A 651 6.62 24.62 0.45
C ILE A 651 5.22 24.69 -0.16
N GLU A 652 4.17 24.83 0.66
CA GLU A 652 2.79 24.96 0.17
C GLU A 652 2.60 26.26 -0.63
N THR A 653 3.12 27.40 -0.15
CA THR A 653 3.03 28.67 -0.89
C THR A 653 3.80 28.58 -2.22
N ILE A 654 4.94 27.90 -2.26
CA ILE A 654 5.72 27.70 -3.50
C ILE A 654 4.94 26.83 -4.49
N LEU A 655 4.39 25.68 -4.04
CA LEU A 655 3.62 24.77 -4.91
C LEU A 655 2.35 25.43 -5.47
N MET A 656 1.63 26.21 -4.65
CA MET A 656 0.43 26.93 -5.10
C MET A 656 0.73 28.07 -6.08
N ASN A 657 1.98 28.52 -6.16
CA ASN A 657 2.41 29.61 -7.04
C ASN A 657 3.54 29.17 -8.00
N THR A 658 3.61 27.87 -8.35
CA THR A 658 4.71 27.27 -9.14
C THR A 658 5.10 28.14 -10.35
N PHE A 659 4.17 28.40 -11.26
CA PHE A 659 4.39 29.17 -12.50
C PHE A 659 4.50 30.70 -12.31
N GLN A 660 4.40 31.19 -11.07
CA GLN A 660 4.62 32.61 -10.72
C GLN A 660 5.96 32.85 -10.01
N ILE A 661 6.62 31.76 -9.59
CA ILE A 661 7.92 31.75 -8.90
C ILE A 661 9.00 31.18 -9.83
N PHE A 662 8.61 30.27 -10.73
CA PHE A 662 9.47 29.70 -11.76
C PHE A 662 8.79 29.94 -13.11
N ASP A 663 9.42 30.70 -14.00
CA ASP A 663 8.88 31.00 -15.32
C ASP A 663 8.68 29.73 -16.18
N ASP A 664 7.73 29.77 -17.12
CA ASP A 664 7.48 28.74 -18.14
C ASP A 664 8.59 28.74 -19.21
N ASP A 665 9.61 27.90 -18.97
CA ASP A 665 10.74 27.53 -19.86
C ASP A 665 10.84 25.99 -19.98
#